data_AF-A0A2R8C248-F1
#
_entry.id   AF-A0A2R8C248-F1
#
_cell.length_a   1.000
_cell.length_b   1.000
_cell.length_c   1.000
_cell.angle_alpha   90.00
_cell.angle_beta   90.00
_cell.angle_gamma   90.00
#
_symmetry.space_group_name_H-M   'P 1'
#
loop_
_entity.id
_entity.type
_entity.pdbx_description
1 polymer ?
#
loop_
_entity_poly.entity_id
_entity_poly.type
_entity_poly.pdbx_seq_one_letter_code
_entity_poly.pdbx_strand_id
1 'polypeptide(L)'
;MRFFEPDIIVEAESGLAESIGFGAISNPSLESQLISLDELHSKKWSGHRMDLYVGQSVVDIYQADYEARHQFVLREDVPALLFKEDRLAPLVEAIFGAFPRDEDAGYFKKLYENAYSPQLAVAGSDIWLSVFEGKAKPPFYPTFLDLDIEPKTRIEATFFIFDHTKTSDLIEYWNTRLFETPVFPVPLCWLDELTGFVSKAIQSNHRPIPNNRFGTMFTSQVVFARSVKKEIAKAAVEVLSSDCPDGSFFIGRTTHPKHSDDWHGPRCERHSVKSDEARLSLEVEGESVSFPMPYPKFAERFGGGRYRWANVVNLSAHGPSDMALCYPSNIEDRTFPHLAMGQQGPIVSREGWVLLEHYQESSGYLRIESGTEAICRWLKKKGIEAKPSSAGRIASQMVEKLASLRAADLIADKDTIQLLNKMAMQERTSNSKSTFNTKTFEGRTADTGRWHELIKKRAKNSLRFRVSLEQFTSRGILKLGLGLNCPHCTHSNWYGLDGVDYTVTCERCLKEFSYPQGSKEPRWKYRVTGPFSVPNFAEGAYAVTLTLTTFAKNLSPVGDIGMTMTTGLNLKCDAFQREIDFAFWYRKERMLDHKSEPHFVVGEAKSFAEEAIEKGDLEALQAVARELPGTVLVVSVLKENFSEREKRLLEKLVRWGWVSVEGRMRAPVIMLTGVELFADWSVEKAWQQKGAPYPAEARMSVLSDLELLAMETQRIHLGLDYYSHIGERYRTAKQT
;
A
#
# COMPACT_ATOMS: atom_id res chain seq x y z
N MET A 1 -17.36 -6.22 -5.62
CA MET A 1 -16.21 -5.85 -6.45
C MET A 1 -14.99 -5.41 -5.67
N ARG A 2 -15.05 -4.75 -4.51
CA ARG A 2 -13.86 -4.42 -3.69
C ARG A 2 -12.93 -5.59 -3.28
N PHE A 3 -13.32 -6.84 -3.56
CA PHE A 3 -12.48 -8.02 -3.43
C PHE A 3 -11.67 -8.34 -4.71
N PHE A 4 -12.24 -8.09 -5.89
CA PHE A 4 -11.62 -8.33 -7.20
C PHE A 4 -11.32 -7.00 -7.86
N GLU A 5 -10.05 -6.77 -8.20
CA GLU A 5 -9.61 -5.61 -8.97
C GLU A 5 -9.33 -6.07 -10.40
N PRO A 6 -10.34 -6.04 -11.28
CA PRO A 6 -10.19 -6.57 -12.63
C PRO A 6 -9.34 -5.65 -13.49
N ASP A 7 -8.42 -6.25 -14.23
CA ASP A 7 -7.67 -5.55 -15.28
C ASP A 7 -8.59 -5.22 -16.47
N ILE A 8 -9.52 -6.12 -16.77
CA ILE A 8 -10.51 -5.99 -17.84
C ILE A 8 -11.89 -6.30 -17.26
N ILE A 9 -12.86 -5.46 -17.58
CA ILE A 9 -14.25 -5.64 -17.17
C ILE A 9 -15.06 -6.14 -18.34
N VAL A 10 -15.79 -7.23 -18.12
CA VAL A 10 -16.70 -7.81 -19.10
C VAL A 10 -18.11 -7.51 -18.64
N GLU A 11 -18.85 -6.73 -19.42
CA GLU A 11 -20.27 -6.51 -19.18
C GLU A 11 -21.11 -7.55 -19.92
N ALA A 12 -21.96 -8.26 -19.17
CA ALA A 12 -22.89 -9.23 -19.74
C ALA A 12 -24.06 -8.55 -20.48
N GLU A 13 -24.45 -7.36 -20.03
CA GLU A 13 -25.48 -6.53 -20.63
C GLU A 13 -25.00 -5.07 -20.59
N SER A 14 -25.32 -4.32 -21.65
CA SER A 14 -24.90 -2.92 -21.76
C SER A 14 -25.45 -2.08 -20.61
N GLY A 15 -24.59 -1.26 -20.00
CA GLY A 15 -24.95 -0.36 -18.90
C GLY A 15 -24.85 -0.99 -17.51
N LEU A 16 -24.56 -2.29 -17.39
CA LEU A 16 -24.31 -2.92 -16.08
C LEU A 16 -23.10 -2.30 -15.40
N ALA A 17 -22.01 -2.05 -16.12
CA ALA A 17 -20.82 -1.41 -15.55
C ALA A 17 -21.14 -0.01 -15.02
N GLU A 18 -21.96 0.78 -15.73
CA GLU A 18 -22.40 2.10 -15.27
C GLU A 18 -23.23 2.00 -13.98
N SER A 19 -24.17 1.05 -13.91
CA SER A 19 -25.06 0.87 -12.75
C SER A 19 -24.34 0.58 -11.43
N ILE A 20 -23.11 0.06 -11.51
CA ILE A 20 -22.27 -0.30 -10.36
C ILE A 20 -21.07 0.65 -10.17
N GLY A 21 -21.03 1.78 -10.89
CA GLY A 21 -20.03 2.85 -10.70
C GLY A 21 -18.78 2.75 -11.58
N PHE A 22 -18.75 1.87 -12.57
CA PHE A 22 -17.61 1.61 -13.46
C PHE A 22 -17.77 2.27 -14.85
N GLY A 23 -18.77 3.15 -15.01
CA GLY A 23 -19.03 3.83 -16.27
C GLY A 23 -17.86 4.69 -16.77
N ALA A 24 -16.99 5.19 -15.88
CA ALA A 24 -15.83 5.98 -16.26
C ALA A 24 -14.77 5.19 -17.05
N ILE A 25 -14.85 3.85 -17.05
CA ILE A 25 -13.93 3.00 -17.82
C ILE A 25 -14.21 3.07 -19.32
N SER A 26 -15.45 3.30 -19.74
CA SER A 26 -15.80 3.43 -21.16
C SER A 26 -15.37 4.76 -21.77
N ASN A 27 -14.52 5.53 -21.08
CA ASN A 27 -14.07 6.83 -21.52
C ASN A 27 -13.34 6.73 -22.88
N PRO A 28 -13.86 7.39 -23.93
CA PRO A 28 -13.32 7.29 -25.29
C PRO A 28 -11.94 7.94 -25.45
N SER A 29 -11.47 8.73 -24.47
CA SER A 29 -10.11 9.29 -24.49
C SER A 29 -9.05 8.29 -24.04
N LEU A 30 -9.47 7.14 -23.50
CA LEU A 30 -8.61 6.05 -23.07
C LEU A 30 -8.95 4.81 -23.88
N GLU A 31 -8.00 3.88 -23.90
CA GLU A 31 -8.28 2.59 -24.46
C GLU A 31 -9.26 1.82 -23.55
N SER A 32 -10.48 1.56 -24.04
CA SER A 32 -11.49 0.88 -23.22
C SER A 32 -11.03 -0.52 -22.85
N GLN A 33 -10.94 -0.78 -21.54
CA GLN A 33 -10.84 -2.14 -20.98
C GLN A 33 -12.18 -2.54 -20.32
N LEU A 34 -13.28 -1.92 -20.74
CA LEU A 34 -14.64 -2.44 -20.64
C LEU A 34 -15.01 -3.02 -22.01
N ILE A 35 -15.38 -4.30 -22.02
CA ILE A 35 -15.80 -5.03 -23.23
C ILE A 35 -17.12 -5.75 -22.95
N SER A 36 -17.88 -5.99 -24.00
CA SER A 36 -19.07 -6.85 -23.92
C SER A 36 -18.69 -8.34 -23.88
N LEU A 37 -19.61 -9.17 -23.40
CA LEU A 37 -19.47 -10.63 -23.46
C LEU A 37 -19.31 -11.13 -24.91
N ASP A 38 -20.02 -10.52 -25.86
CA ASP A 38 -19.90 -10.83 -27.29
C ASP A 38 -18.50 -10.48 -27.82
N GLU A 39 -17.94 -9.34 -27.42
CA GLU A 39 -16.56 -8.99 -27.78
C GLU A 39 -15.55 -9.95 -27.17
N LEU A 40 -15.73 -10.37 -25.91
CA LEU A 40 -14.85 -11.36 -25.27
C LEU A 40 -14.83 -12.67 -26.07
N HIS A 41 -15.98 -13.11 -26.58
CA HIS A 41 -16.10 -14.31 -27.41
C HIS A 41 -15.79 -14.07 -28.89
N SER A 42 -15.65 -12.80 -29.30
CA SER A 42 -15.34 -12.45 -30.69
C SER A 42 -13.93 -12.89 -31.06
N LYS A 43 -13.76 -13.24 -32.33
CA LYS A 43 -12.51 -13.76 -32.87
C LYS A 43 -11.96 -12.77 -33.89
N LYS A 44 -10.65 -12.57 -33.87
CA LYS A 44 -9.95 -11.73 -34.85
C LYS A 44 -8.91 -12.54 -35.61
N TRP A 45 -8.80 -12.26 -36.90
CA TRP A 45 -7.73 -12.81 -37.73
C TRP A 45 -6.42 -12.11 -37.39
N SER A 46 -5.44 -12.88 -36.91
CA SER A 46 -4.09 -12.39 -36.60
C SER A 46 -3.16 -12.32 -37.82
N GLY A 47 -3.65 -12.71 -39.01
CA GLY A 47 -2.82 -12.90 -40.21
C GLY A 47 -2.49 -14.37 -40.50
N HIS A 48 -2.45 -15.22 -39.46
CA HIS A 48 -2.08 -16.63 -39.58
C HIS A 48 -3.12 -17.59 -38.97
N ARG A 49 -3.89 -17.15 -37.98
CA ARG A 49 -4.97 -17.93 -37.34
C ARG A 49 -6.07 -17.02 -36.79
N MET A 50 -7.23 -17.60 -36.50
CA MET A 50 -8.22 -16.97 -35.62
C MET A 50 -7.67 -16.95 -34.20
N ASP A 51 -7.79 -15.82 -33.52
CA ASP A 51 -7.44 -15.70 -32.11
C ASP A 51 -8.57 -15.03 -31.32
N LEU A 52 -8.58 -15.24 -30.00
CA LEU A 52 -9.51 -14.58 -29.10
C LEU A 52 -9.29 -13.07 -29.15
N TYR A 53 -10.35 -12.30 -28.97
CA TYR A 53 -10.25 -10.84 -28.93
C TYR A 53 -9.36 -10.34 -27.80
N VAL A 54 -9.39 -11.01 -26.64
CA VAL A 54 -8.62 -10.66 -25.44
C VAL A 54 -7.92 -11.89 -24.88
N GLY A 55 -6.71 -11.70 -24.36
CA GLY A 55 -5.96 -12.71 -23.62
C GLY A 55 -4.98 -13.52 -24.46
N GLN A 56 -4.17 -14.31 -23.77
CA GLN A 56 -3.15 -15.16 -24.37
C GLN A 56 -3.78 -16.47 -24.87
N SER A 57 -3.60 -16.78 -26.15
CA SER A 57 -4.06 -18.02 -26.76
C SER A 57 -3.37 -19.23 -26.14
N VAL A 58 -4.15 -20.27 -25.82
CA VAL A 58 -3.61 -21.56 -25.35
C VAL A 58 -2.81 -22.28 -26.44
N VAL A 59 -3.00 -21.92 -27.71
CA VAL A 59 -2.25 -22.50 -28.84
C VAL A 59 -0.75 -22.25 -28.71
N ASP A 60 -0.35 -21.06 -28.24
CA ASP A 60 1.06 -20.73 -27.99
C ASP A 60 1.68 -21.70 -26.98
N ILE A 61 0.90 -22.10 -25.96
CA ILE A 61 1.33 -23.09 -24.98
C ILE A 61 1.47 -24.47 -25.63
N TYR A 62 0.50 -24.91 -26.44
CA TYR A 62 0.58 -26.20 -27.13
C TYR A 62 1.81 -26.30 -28.02
N GLN A 63 2.10 -25.23 -28.77
CA GLN A 63 3.25 -25.18 -29.65
C GLN A 63 4.56 -25.20 -28.84
N ALA A 64 4.69 -24.33 -27.84
CA ALA A 64 5.88 -24.26 -27.00
C ALA A 64 6.13 -25.58 -26.26
N ASP A 65 5.09 -26.21 -25.73
CA ASP A 65 5.20 -27.51 -25.05
C ASP A 65 5.53 -28.64 -26.03
N TYR A 66 4.95 -28.63 -27.22
CA TYR A 66 5.29 -29.59 -28.26
C TYR A 66 6.76 -29.50 -28.64
N GLU A 67 7.24 -28.29 -28.95
CA GLU A 67 8.64 -28.02 -29.30
C GLU A 67 9.59 -28.35 -28.13
N ALA A 68 9.21 -28.07 -26.88
CA ALA A 68 10.10 -28.30 -25.75
C ALA A 68 10.11 -29.77 -25.28
N ARG A 69 8.96 -30.46 -25.29
CA ARG A 69 8.76 -31.71 -24.55
C ARG A 69 8.24 -32.87 -25.39
N HIS A 70 7.48 -32.62 -26.45
CA HIS A 70 6.79 -33.69 -27.19
C HIS A 70 7.33 -33.95 -28.61
N GLN A 71 8.28 -33.14 -29.12
CA GLN A 71 8.99 -33.46 -30.36
C GLN A 71 9.92 -34.69 -30.24
N PHE A 72 10.25 -35.10 -29.00
CA PHE A 72 11.06 -36.27 -28.69
C PHE A 72 10.28 -37.30 -27.87
N VAL A 73 10.67 -38.57 -27.94
CA VAL A 73 10.05 -39.64 -27.13
C VAL A 73 10.44 -39.46 -25.67
N LEU A 74 9.45 -39.21 -24.81
CA LEU A 74 9.64 -39.09 -23.36
C LEU A 74 9.91 -40.46 -22.73
N ARG A 75 10.79 -40.48 -21.72
CA ARG A 75 11.13 -41.71 -20.96
C ARG A 75 9.96 -42.20 -20.09
N GLU A 76 9.17 -41.27 -19.58
CA GLU A 76 7.95 -41.50 -18.82
C GLU A 76 6.85 -40.68 -19.47
N ASP A 77 6.05 -41.32 -20.32
CA ASP A 77 4.97 -40.66 -21.03
C ASP A 77 3.67 -40.81 -20.24
N VAL A 78 3.11 -39.68 -19.81
CA VAL A 78 1.84 -39.61 -19.10
C VAL A 78 0.74 -39.33 -20.13
N PRO A 79 -0.27 -40.22 -20.29
CA PRO A 79 -1.25 -40.10 -21.35
C PRO A 79 -2.11 -38.84 -21.20
N ALA A 80 -2.30 -38.13 -22.31
CA ALA A 80 -3.30 -37.07 -22.42
C ALA A 80 -4.69 -37.64 -22.70
N LEU A 81 -5.73 -36.96 -22.26
CA LEU A 81 -7.11 -37.42 -22.34
C LEU A 81 -8.01 -36.47 -23.14
N LEU A 82 -8.95 -37.05 -23.87
CA LEU A 82 -10.16 -36.39 -24.35
C LEU A 82 -11.38 -37.11 -23.81
N PHE A 83 -12.45 -36.38 -23.53
CA PHE A 83 -13.64 -36.95 -22.92
C PHE A 83 -14.77 -37.08 -23.95
N LYS A 84 -15.50 -38.19 -23.89
CA LYS A 84 -16.74 -38.35 -24.64
C LYS A 84 -17.81 -37.41 -24.10
N GLU A 85 -18.63 -36.86 -24.99
CA GLU A 85 -19.82 -36.12 -24.57
C GLU A 85 -20.88 -37.12 -24.08
N ASP A 86 -21.26 -36.99 -22.81
CA ASP A 86 -22.32 -37.77 -22.18
C ASP A 86 -23.09 -36.91 -21.15
N ARG A 87 -23.94 -37.56 -20.35
CA ARG A 87 -24.76 -36.89 -19.31
C ARG A 87 -23.93 -36.17 -18.23
N LEU A 88 -22.65 -36.48 -18.09
CA LEU A 88 -21.72 -35.87 -17.14
C LEU A 88 -20.90 -34.74 -17.78
N ALA A 89 -21.20 -34.31 -19.01
CA ALA A 89 -20.45 -33.25 -19.70
C ALA A 89 -20.23 -31.98 -18.84
N PRO A 90 -21.22 -31.42 -18.11
CA PRO A 90 -20.98 -30.24 -17.26
C PRO A 90 -19.97 -30.50 -16.12
N LEU A 91 -19.95 -31.72 -15.57
CA LEU A 91 -18.99 -32.12 -14.54
C LEU A 91 -17.57 -32.24 -15.13
N VAL A 92 -17.46 -32.83 -16.32
CA VAL A 92 -16.19 -32.97 -17.05
C VAL A 92 -15.63 -31.60 -17.42
N GLU A 93 -16.47 -30.72 -17.98
CA GLU A 93 -16.13 -29.33 -18.30
C GLU A 93 -15.58 -28.59 -17.08
N ALA A 94 -16.20 -28.79 -15.90
CA ALA A 94 -15.78 -28.12 -14.68
C ALA A 94 -14.47 -28.66 -14.08
N ILE A 95 -14.21 -29.96 -14.17
CA ILE A 95 -13.06 -30.62 -13.52
C ILE A 95 -11.86 -30.75 -14.46
N PHE A 96 -12.08 -31.27 -15.67
CA PHE A 96 -11.03 -31.67 -16.60
C PHE A 96 -10.86 -30.68 -17.76
N GLY A 97 -11.89 -29.88 -18.04
CA GLY A 97 -11.92 -28.91 -19.13
C GLY A 97 -12.52 -29.47 -20.42
N ALA A 98 -12.90 -28.57 -21.31
CA ALA A 98 -13.46 -28.91 -22.62
C ALA A 98 -13.08 -27.86 -23.67
N PHE A 99 -13.37 -28.21 -24.93
CA PHE A 99 -13.13 -27.35 -26.08
C PHE A 99 -14.44 -26.69 -26.55
N PRO A 100 -14.39 -25.49 -27.13
CA PRO A 100 -15.55 -24.85 -27.73
C PRO A 100 -16.19 -25.73 -28.81
N ARG A 101 -17.52 -25.63 -28.95
CA ARG A 101 -18.31 -26.35 -29.96
C ARG A 101 -18.53 -25.56 -31.25
N ASP A 102 -18.14 -24.29 -31.28
CA ASP A 102 -18.30 -23.44 -32.45
C ASP A 102 -17.41 -23.94 -33.62
N GLU A 103 -17.97 -23.93 -34.83
CA GLU A 103 -17.32 -24.49 -36.03
C GLU A 103 -15.94 -23.87 -36.30
N ASP A 104 -15.83 -22.56 -36.09
CA ASP A 104 -14.64 -21.75 -36.25
C ASP A 104 -13.66 -21.81 -35.04
N ALA A 105 -14.02 -22.51 -33.96
CA ALA A 105 -13.15 -22.75 -32.79
C ALA A 105 -12.66 -24.21 -32.68
N GLY A 106 -13.07 -25.10 -33.60
CA GLY A 106 -12.65 -26.50 -33.62
C GLY A 106 -11.14 -26.71 -33.72
N TYR A 107 -10.39 -25.69 -34.15
CA TYR A 107 -8.93 -25.74 -34.24
C TYR A 107 -8.25 -25.89 -32.89
N PHE A 108 -8.80 -25.38 -31.78
CA PHE A 108 -8.21 -25.56 -30.45
C PHE A 108 -8.09 -27.04 -30.10
N LYS A 109 -9.18 -27.79 -30.30
CA LYS A 109 -9.22 -29.23 -30.09
C LYS A 109 -8.24 -29.95 -31.02
N LYS A 110 -8.26 -29.60 -32.31
CA LYS A 110 -7.37 -30.23 -33.31
C LYS A 110 -5.88 -30.01 -32.98
N LEU A 111 -5.51 -28.83 -32.51
CA LEU A 111 -4.13 -28.53 -32.13
C LEU A 111 -3.73 -29.27 -30.85
N TYR A 112 -4.63 -29.38 -29.88
CA TYR A 112 -4.43 -30.25 -28.71
C TYR A 112 -4.23 -31.72 -29.12
N GLU A 113 -5.06 -32.23 -30.03
CA GLU A 113 -4.95 -33.59 -30.57
C GLU A 113 -3.59 -33.83 -31.23
N ASN A 114 -3.13 -32.87 -32.04
CA ASN A 114 -1.82 -32.94 -32.69
C ASN A 114 -0.65 -32.87 -31.70
N ALA A 115 -0.74 -32.01 -30.69
CA ALA A 115 0.33 -31.80 -29.72
C ALA A 115 0.47 -32.99 -28.75
N TYR A 116 -0.65 -33.59 -28.33
CA TYR A 116 -0.67 -34.54 -27.21
C TYR A 116 -1.11 -35.96 -27.57
N SER A 117 -1.64 -36.20 -28.77
CA SER A 117 -2.18 -37.51 -29.20
C SER A 117 -3.08 -38.18 -28.13
N PRO A 118 -4.13 -37.48 -27.65
CA PRO A 118 -4.88 -37.87 -26.48
C PRO A 118 -5.72 -39.14 -26.70
N GLN A 119 -5.92 -39.89 -25.62
CA GLN A 119 -6.79 -41.06 -25.59
C GLN A 119 -8.23 -40.66 -25.24
N LEU A 120 -9.21 -41.27 -25.90
CA LEU A 120 -10.61 -41.02 -25.61
C LEU A 120 -11.05 -41.78 -24.34
N ALA A 121 -11.44 -41.04 -23.32
CA ALA A 121 -11.88 -41.52 -22.02
C ALA A 121 -13.36 -41.27 -21.76
N VAL A 122 -13.94 -42.06 -20.85
CA VAL A 122 -15.26 -41.85 -20.27
C VAL A 122 -15.06 -41.38 -18.84
N ALA A 123 -15.79 -40.35 -18.42
CA ALA A 123 -15.62 -39.79 -17.08
C ALA A 123 -16.07 -40.81 -16.01
N GLY A 124 -15.20 -41.06 -15.04
CA GLY A 124 -15.40 -42.01 -13.95
C GLY A 124 -14.46 -41.72 -12.78
N SER A 125 -14.70 -42.37 -11.66
CA SER A 125 -13.87 -42.24 -10.45
C SER A 125 -12.43 -42.73 -10.66
N ASP A 126 -12.22 -43.72 -11.52
CA ASP A 126 -10.91 -44.22 -11.94
C ASP A 126 -10.12 -43.18 -12.75
N ILE A 127 -10.77 -42.54 -13.73
CA ILE A 127 -10.15 -41.46 -14.50
C ILE A 127 -9.85 -40.27 -13.61
N TRP A 128 -10.78 -39.92 -12.71
CA TRP A 128 -10.53 -38.89 -11.69
C TRP A 128 -9.27 -39.19 -10.88
N LEU A 129 -9.12 -40.40 -10.34
CA LEU A 129 -7.95 -40.80 -9.56
C LEU A 129 -6.67 -40.70 -10.39
N SER A 130 -6.69 -41.18 -11.64
CA SER A 130 -5.52 -41.10 -12.50
C SER A 130 -5.07 -39.66 -12.77
N VAL A 131 -5.99 -38.72 -12.97
CA VAL A 131 -5.66 -37.30 -13.18
C VAL A 131 -5.08 -36.67 -11.92
N PHE A 132 -5.73 -36.83 -10.76
CA PHE A 132 -5.29 -36.17 -9.52
C PHE A 132 -4.08 -36.85 -8.85
N GLU A 133 -3.74 -38.08 -9.24
CA GLU A 133 -2.47 -38.74 -8.90
C GLU A 133 -1.34 -38.42 -9.90
N GLY A 134 -1.59 -37.58 -10.92
CA GLY A 134 -0.59 -37.19 -11.93
C GLY A 134 -0.26 -38.27 -12.97
N LYS A 135 -1.13 -39.27 -13.12
CA LYS A 135 -1.00 -40.40 -14.06
C LYS A 135 -1.74 -40.17 -15.39
N ALA A 136 -2.47 -39.06 -15.53
CA ALA A 136 -3.10 -38.65 -16.77
C ALA A 136 -3.16 -37.11 -16.88
N LYS A 137 -3.10 -36.58 -18.11
CA LYS A 137 -3.18 -35.14 -18.39
C LYS A 137 -4.56 -34.78 -18.96
N PRO A 138 -5.41 -34.03 -18.23
CA PRO A 138 -6.69 -33.58 -18.75
C PRO A 138 -6.53 -32.39 -19.73
N PRO A 139 -7.58 -31.99 -20.45
CA PRO A 139 -7.57 -30.78 -21.31
C PRO A 139 -7.13 -29.49 -20.60
N PHE A 140 -7.34 -29.35 -19.29
CA PHE A 140 -6.82 -28.23 -18.51
C PHE A 140 -5.31 -28.28 -18.23
N TYR A 141 -4.63 -29.43 -18.40
CA TYR A 141 -3.19 -29.54 -18.09
C TYR A 141 -2.33 -28.41 -18.67
N PRO A 142 -2.50 -28.03 -19.95
CA PRO A 142 -1.67 -26.98 -20.55
C PRO A 142 -1.86 -25.60 -19.89
N THR A 143 -2.99 -25.31 -19.24
CA THR A 143 -3.23 -23.99 -18.63
C THR A 143 -2.36 -23.70 -17.41
N PHE A 144 -1.59 -24.69 -16.95
CA PHE A 144 -0.69 -24.57 -15.81
C PHE A 144 0.80 -24.71 -16.19
N LEU A 145 1.11 -24.92 -17.48
CA LEU A 145 2.49 -25.10 -17.94
C LEU A 145 3.27 -23.79 -17.88
N ASP A 146 4.50 -23.87 -17.35
CA ASP A 146 5.42 -22.74 -17.25
C ASP A 146 4.83 -21.52 -16.50
N LEU A 147 3.92 -21.81 -15.55
CA LEU A 147 3.37 -20.88 -14.58
C LEU A 147 3.77 -21.29 -13.16
N ASP A 148 4.30 -20.34 -12.40
CA ASP A 148 4.48 -20.44 -10.96
C ASP A 148 3.21 -19.94 -10.27
N ILE A 149 2.53 -20.83 -9.55
CA ILE A 149 1.36 -20.50 -8.73
C ILE A 149 1.76 -20.52 -7.26
N GLU A 150 1.66 -19.37 -6.61
CA GLU A 150 1.89 -19.22 -5.18
C GLU A 150 0.55 -19.16 -4.44
N PRO A 151 0.19 -20.20 -3.67
CA PRO A 151 -0.99 -20.19 -2.82
C PRO A 151 -0.87 -19.11 -1.74
N LYS A 152 -1.94 -18.36 -1.48
CA LYS A 152 -2.01 -17.43 -0.34
C LYS A 152 -2.72 -18.00 0.89
N THR A 153 -3.36 -19.16 0.73
CA THR A 153 -3.95 -19.93 1.84
C THR A 153 -2.93 -20.93 2.42
N ARG A 154 -3.00 -21.16 3.73
CA ARG A 154 -2.17 -22.18 4.43
C ARG A 154 -2.80 -23.58 4.46
N ILE A 155 -3.90 -23.78 3.74
CA ILE A 155 -4.62 -25.05 3.67
C ILE A 155 -3.91 -25.94 2.65
N GLU A 156 -3.44 -27.12 3.06
CA GLU A 156 -2.71 -28.05 2.17
C GLU A 156 -3.64 -28.89 1.27
N ALA A 157 -4.92 -29.05 1.64
CA ALA A 157 -5.92 -29.67 0.78
C ALA A 157 -7.34 -29.28 1.18
N THR A 158 -8.14 -28.89 0.18
CA THR A 158 -9.59 -28.76 0.29
C THR A 158 -10.28 -29.86 -0.52
N PHE A 159 -11.17 -30.62 0.11
CA PHE A 159 -12.08 -31.55 -0.57
C PHE A 159 -13.46 -30.91 -0.68
N PHE A 160 -13.87 -30.60 -1.91
CA PHE A 160 -15.14 -29.93 -2.19
C PHE A 160 -16.17 -30.97 -2.64
N ILE A 161 -17.13 -31.29 -1.77
CA ILE A 161 -18.19 -32.28 -2.00
C ILE A 161 -19.45 -31.58 -2.50
N PHE A 162 -19.95 -31.97 -3.68
CA PHE A 162 -21.01 -31.21 -4.36
C PHE A 162 -21.94 -32.03 -5.25
N ASP A 163 -23.16 -31.53 -5.47
CA ASP A 163 -24.10 -32.14 -6.41
C ASP A 163 -23.78 -31.68 -7.84
N HIS A 164 -23.08 -32.54 -8.58
CA HIS A 164 -22.71 -32.35 -9.98
C HIS A 164 -23.90 -32.08 -10.93
N THR A 165 -25.15 -32.37 -10.53
CA THR A 165 -26.34 -32.07 -11.34
C THR A 165 -26.81 -30.62 -11.19
N LYS A 166 -26.25 -29.87 -10.23
CA LYS A 166 -26.60 -28.48 -9.96
C LYS A 166 -25.54 -27.54 -10.53
N THR A 167 -25.94 -26.70 -11.48
CA THR A 167 -25.07 -25.66 -12.04
C THR A 167 -24.52 -24.71 -10.97
N SER A 168 -25.31 -24.41 -9.93
CA SER A 168 -24.88 -23.59 -8.80
C SER A 168 -23.66 -24.15 -8.06
N ASP A 169 -23.61 -25.48 -7.92
CA ASP A 169 -22.55 -26.19 -7.20
C ASP A 169 -21.27 -26.26 -8.03
N LEU A 170 -21.40 -26.45 -9.36
CA LEU A 170 -20.27 -26.35 -10.30
C LEU A 170 -19.63 -24.95 -10.27
N ILE A 171 -20.47 -23.90 -10.26
CA ILE A 171 -20.01 -22.51 -10.14
C ILE A 171 -19.35 -22.28 -8.77
N GLU A 172 -19.88 -22.83 -7.69
CA GLU A 172 -19.31 -22.71 -6.35
C GLU A 172 -17.94 -23.41 -6.25
N TYR A 173 -17.81 -24.59 -6.86
CA TYR A 173 -16.53 -25.29 -6.99
C TYR A 173 -15.50 -24.44 -7.76
N TRP A 174 -15.87 -23.92 -8.94
CA TRP A 174 -15.02 -23.03 -9.73
C TRP A 174 -14.57 -21.81 -8.95
N ASN A 175 -15.49 -21.14 -8.25
CA ASN A 175 -15.17 -19.97 -7.45
C ASN A 175 -14.21 -20.31 -6.30
N THR A 176 -14.36 -21.48 -5.66
CA THR A 176 -13.50 -21.90 -4.54
C THR A 176 -12.04 -22.07 -4.99
N ARG A 177 -11.81 -22.58 -6.21
CA ARG A 177 -10.47 -22.74 -6.80
C ARG A 177 -9.73 -21.43 -7.06
N LEU A 178 -10.41 -20.29 -7.02
CA LEU A 178 -9.77 -18.99 -7.24
C LEU A 178 -8.91 -18.54 -6.06
N PHE A 179 -9.18 -19.08 -4.86
CA PHE A 179 -8.53 -18.63 -3.61
C PHE A 179 -8.11 -19.76 -2.69
N GLU A 180 -8.60 -20.98 -2.87
CA GLU A 180 -8.04 -22.18 -2.23
C GLU A 180 -7.29 -23.02 -3.28
N THR A 181 -6.11 -23.52 -2.93
CA THR A 181 -5.40 -24.50 -3.76
C THR A 181 -4.53 -25.41 -2.89
N PRO A 182 -4.54 -26.73 -3.12
CA PRO A 182 -5.36 -27.46 -4.10
C PRO A 182 -6.81 -27.67 -3.62
N VAL A 183 -7.77 -27.67 -4.56
CA VAL A 183 -9.18 -28.05 -4.33
C VAL A 183 -9.52 -29.30 -5.14
N PHE A 184 -9.73 -30.41 -4.44
CA PHE A 184 -10.13 -31.69 -4.99
C PHE A 184 -11.66 -31.74 -5.15
N PRO A 185 -12.19 -31.88 -6.37
CA PRO A 185 -13.63 -32.01 -6.60
C PRO A 185 -14.10 -33.42 -6.26
N VAL A 186 -15.09 -33.54 -5.37
CA VAL A 186 -15.70 -34.82 -4.97
C VAL A 186 -17.20 -34.79 -5.32
N PRO A 187 -17.59 -35.10 -6.56
CA PRO A 187 -18.99 -35.08 -6.96
C PRO A 187 -19.77 -36.22 -6.30
N LEU A 188 -21.04 -35.98 -5.95
CA LEU A 188 -21.87 -36.99 -5.26
C LEU A 188 -21.98 -38.33 -6.00
N CYS A 189 -21.88 -38.35 -7.34
CA CYS A 189 -21.93 -39.59 -8.11
C CYS A 189 -20.71 -40.50 -7.92
N TRP A 190 -19.61 -39.99 -7.39
CA TRP A 190 -18.36 -40.72 -7.17
C TRP A 190 -17.92 -40.70 -5.69
N LEU A 191 -18.79 -40.25 -4.78
CA LEU A 191 -18.41 -40.02 -3.38
C LEU A 191 -17.96 -41.31 -2.70
N ASP A 192 -18.71 -42.40 -2.87
CA ASP A 192 -18.42 -43.68 -2.22
C ASP A 192 -17.08 -44.25 -2.71
N GLU A 193 -16.79 -44.14 -4.01
CA GLU A 193 -15.55 -44.62 -4.62
C GLU A 193 -14.33 -43.74 -4.26
N LEU A 194 -14.53 -42.43 -4.10
CA LEU A 194 -13.46 -41.49 -3.79
C LEU A 194 -13.17 -41.37 -2.29
N THR A 195 -14.08 -41.79 -1.42
CA THR A 195 -13.93 -41.65 0.04
C THR A 195 -12.62 -42.26 0.55
N GLY A 196 -12.23 -43.44 0.06
CA GLY A 196 -10.96 -44.07 0.45
C GLY A 196 -9.71 -43.24 0.07
N PHE A 197 -9.74 -42.57 -1.09
CA PHE A 197 -8.69 -41.63 -1.47
C PHE A 197 -8.68 -40.39 -0.57
N VAL A 198 -9.85 -39.81 -0.31
CA VAL A 198 -10.00 -38.62 0.55
C VAL A 198 -9.44 -38.91 1.94
N SER A 199 -9.82 -40.02 2.57
CA SER A 199 -9.30 -40.44 3.88
C SER A 199 -7.78 -40.57 3.87
N LYS A 200 -7.22 -41.25 2.86
CA LYS A 200 -5.77 -41.43 2.73
C LYS A 200 -5.03 -40.10 2.54
N ALA A 201 -5.59 -39.18 1.75
CA ALA A 201 -5.01 -37.87 1.51
C ALA A 201 -5.04 -37.00 2.78
N ILE A 202 -6.14 -37.02 3.53
CA ILE A 202 -6.26 -36.34 4.84
C ILE A 202 -5.20 -36.88 5.82
N GLN A 203 -5.07 -38.20 5.92
CA GLN A 203 -4.06 -38.84 6.78
C GLN A 203 -2.63 -38.44 6.38
N SER A 204 -2.33 -38.43 5.08
CA SER A 204 -1.01 -38.05 4.57
C SER A 204 -0.67 -36.59 4.85
N ASN A 205 -1.67 -35.70 4.80
CA ASN A 205 -1.51 -34.29 5.12
C ASN A 205 -1.39 -34.05 6.64
N HIS A 206 -1.90 -34.95 7.48
CA HIS A 206 -1.85 -34.78 8.93
C HIS A 206 -0.45 -35.06 9.50
N ARG A 207 0.44 -34.08 9.33
CA ARG A 207 1.85 -34.14 9.73
C ARG A 207 2.26 -32.82 10.43
N PRO A 208 3.31 -32.84 11.27
CA PRO A 208 3.76 -31.62 11.94
C PRO A 208 4.32 -30.60 10.94
N ILE A 209 4.02 -29.32 11.17
CA ILE A 209 4.60 -28.23 10.38
C ILE A 209 6.13 -28.21 10.59
N PRO A 210 6.96 -28.14 9.53
CA PRO A 210 8.41 -28.09 9.66
C PRO A 210 8.88 -26.98 10.60
N ASN A 211 9.86 -27.27 11.44
CA ASN A 211 10.48 -26.32 12.38
C ASN A 211 9.51 -25.68 13.41
N ASN A 212 8.39 -26.32 13.71
CA ASN A 212 7.42 -25.82 14.68
C ASN A 212 7.69 -26.36 16.11
N ARG A 213 7.90 -25.45 17.08
CA ARG A 213 8.11 -25.78 18.51
C ARG A 213 6.84 -26.23 19.25
N PHE A 214 5.65 -25.93 18.71
CA PHE A 214 4.36 -26.15 19.39
C PHE A 214 3.63 -27.40 18.90
N GLY A 215 4.22 -28.19 18.00
CA GLY A 215 3.62 -29.43 17.50
C GLY A 215 2.34 -29.23 16.69
N THR A 216 2.08 -28.04 16.15
CA THR A 216 0.92 -27.80 15.27
C THR A 216 1.04 -28.66 14.02
N MET A 217 -0.05 -29.35 13.72
CA MET A 217 -0.19 -30.24 12.57
C MET A 217 -0.82 -29.48 11.40
N PHE A 218 -0.49 -29.87 10.18
CA PHE A 218 -1.31 -29.51 9.02
C PHE A 218 -2.68 -30.17 9.13
N THR A 219 -3.69 -29.48 8.60
CA THR A 219 -5.09 -29.92 8.62
C THR A 219 -5.70 -29.74 7.23
N SER A 220 -6.53 -30.70 6.84
CA SER A 220 -7.29 -30.64 5.59
C SER A 220 -8.66 -30.01 5.83
N GLN A 221 -9.26 -29.46 4.78
CA GLN A 221 -10.59 -28.88 4.82
C GLN A 221 -11.57 -29.74 4.01
N VAL A 222 -12.74 -30.01 4.57
CA VAL A 222 -13.86 -30.63 3.84
C VAL A 222 -14.98 -29.61 3.72
N VAL A 223 -15.38 -29.30 2.49
CA VAL A 223 -16.44 -28.32 2.19
C VAL A 223 -17.59 -29.05 1.50
N PHE A 224 -18.80 -28.85 2.01
CA PHE A 224 -20.02 -29.31 1.34
C PHE A 224 -20.68 -28.14 0.64
N ALA A 225 -20.98 -28.29 -0.64
CA ALA A 225 -21.78 -27.31 -1.38
C ALA A 225 -23.17 -27.17 -0.76
N ARG A 226 -23.79 -25.99 -0.94
CA ARG A 226 -25.04 -25.64 -0.26
C ARG A 226 -26.22 -26.53 -0.62
N SER A 227 -26.18 -27.18 -1.78
CA SER A 227 -27.25 -28.07 -2.23
C SER A 227 -27.19 -29.46 -1.59
N VAL A 228 -26.04 -29.84 -0.99
CA VAL A 228 -25.84 -31.18 -0.41
C VAL A 228 -26.72 -31.37 0.82
N LYS A 229 -27.49 -32.46 0.83
CA LYS A 229 -28.39 -32.80 1.94
C LYS A 229 -27.60 -33.07 3.22
N LYS A 230 -28.15 -32.62 4.36
CA LYS A 230 -27.51 -32.75 5.67
C LYS A 230 -27.23 -34.21 6.06
N GLU A 231 -28.08 -35.13 5.62
CA GLU A 231 -27.96 -36.56 5.89
C GLU A 231 -26.74 -37.15 5.17
N ILE A 232 -26.55 -36.78 3.89
CA ILE A 232 -25.39 -37.20 3.08
C ILE A 232 -24.11 -36.62 3.68
N ALA A 233 -24.11 -35.33 4.03
CA ALA A 233 -22.97 -34.68 4.65
C ALA A 233 -22.59 -35.34 5.98
N LYS A 234 -23.56 -35.68 6.84
CA LYS A 234 -23.32 -36.40 8.09
C LYS A 234 -22.71 -37.77 7.85
N ALA A 235 -23.27 -38.56 6.93
CA ALA A 235 -22.76 -39.90 6.63
C ALA A 235 -21.31 -39.85 6.13
N ALA A 236 -20.99 -38.92 5.23
CA ALA A 236 -19.62 -38.71 4.76
C ALA A 236 -18.66 -38.32 5.90
N VAL A 237 -19.08 -37.42 6.79
CA VAL A 237 -18.27 -37.01 7.95
C VAL A 237 -18.06 -38.17 8.94
N GLU A 238 -19.08 -39.00 9.18
CA GLU A 238 -18.96 -40.17 10.06
C GLU A 238 -17.90 -41.15 9.54
N VAL A 239 -17.87 -41.43 8.23
CA VAL A 239 -16.84 -42.28 7.61
C VAL A 239 -15.45 -41.63 7.70
N LEU A 240 -15.32 -40.35 7.37
CA LEU A 240 -14.03 -39.66 7.45
C LEU A 240 -13.51 -39.59 8.90
N SER A 241 -14.39 -39.40 9.89
CA SER A 241 -14.03 -39.40 11.30
C SER A 241 -13.66 -40.78 11.83
N SER A 242 -14.20 -41.87 11.27
CA SER A 242 -13.75 -43.22 11.63
C SER A 242 -12.39 -43.56 11.03
N ASP A 243 -12.12 -43.07 9.82
CA ASP A 243 -10.93 -43.43 9.07
C ASP A 243 -9.74 -42.51 9.39
N CYS A 244 -9.97 -41.25 9.77
CA CYS A 244 -8.91 -40.25 9.93
C CYS A 244 -8.64 -39.90 11.40
N PRO A 245 -7.40 -39.54 11.78
CA PRO A 245 -7.07 -39.11 13.14
C PRO A 245 -7.86 -37.88 13.59
N ASP A 246 -8.11 -37.77 14.89
CA ASP A 246 -8.75 -36.59 15.49
C ASP A 246 -7.99 -35.30 15.17
N GLY A 247 -8.71 -34.28 14.70
CA GLY A 247 -8.14 -32.98 14.33
C GLY A 247 -7.36 -32.98 13.01
N SER A 248 -7.39 -34.06 12.22
CA SER A 248 -6.76 -34.11 10.89
C SER A 248 -7.49 -33.31 9.81
N PHE A 249 -8.79 -33.08 10.00
CA PHE A 249 -9.60 -32.23 9.14
C PHE A 249 -10.63 -31.43 9.93
N PHE A 250 -11.19 -30.40 9.30
CA PHE A 250 -12.35 -29.67 9.80
C PHE A 250 -13.38 -29.45 8.68
N ILE A 251 -14.63 -29.20 9.08
CA ILE A 251 -15.70 -28.88 8.14
C ILE A 251 -15.67 -27.37 7.86
N GLY A 252 -15.21 -27.04 6.65
CA GLY A 252 -15.26 -25.69 6.12
C GLY A 252 -16.69 -25.28 5.77
N ARG A 253 -16.89 -23.99 5.56
CA ARG A 253 -18.11 -23.47 4.94
C ARG A 253 -17.75 -22.96 3.56
N THR A 254 -18.69 -23.00 2.64
CA THR A 254 -18.56 -22.29 1.36
C THR A 254 -18.33 -20.81 1.66
N THR A 255 -17.08 -20.36 1.48
CA THR A 255 -16.66 -18.99 1.73
C THR A 255 -16.96 -18.18 0.48
N HIS A 256 -18.06 -17.43 0.50
CA HIS A 256 -18.13 -16.29 -0.42
C HIS A 256 -17.11 -15.26 0.05
N PRO A 257 -16.34 -14.65 -0.86
CA PRO A 257 -15.41 -13.58 -0.50
C PRO A 257 -16.19 -12.51 0.26
N LYS A 258 -15.97 -12.43 1.58
CA LYS A 258 -16.52 -11.35 2.38
C LYS A 258 -15.64 -10.13 2.21
N HIS A 259 -16.28 -8.97 2.28
CA HIS A 259 -15.59 -7.69 2.27
C HIS A 259 -14.54 -7.65 3.39
N SER A 260 -13.31 -7.28 3.04
CA SER A 260 -12.12 -7.35 3.91
C SER A 260 -12.13 -6.39 5.11
N ASP A 261 -13.10 -5.48 5.18
CA ASP A 261 -13.18 -4.48 6.23
C ASP A 261 -13.98 -4.93 7.45
N ASP A 262 -14.67 -6.06 7.35
CA ASP A 262 -15.22 -6.69 8.53
C ASP A 262 -14.06 -7.31 9.31
N TRP A 263 -13.69 -6.65 10.42
CA TRP A 263 -12.71 -7.05 11.44
C TRP A 263 -12.84 -8.51 11.94
N HIS A 264 -13.89 -9.23 11.54
CA HIS A 264 -14.23 -10.58 11.96
C HIS A 264 -14.59 -11.50 10.77
N GLY A 265 -13.58 -11.94 10.01
CA GLY A 265 -13.76 -13.01 9.03
C GLY A 265 -12.46 -13.50 8.40
N PRO A 266 -12.43 -14.74 7.88
CA PRO A 266 -11.32 -15.20 7.05
C PRO A 266 -11.21 -14.29 5.82
N ARG A 267 -10.04 -13.69 5.62
CA ARG A 267 -9.73 -12.91 4.41
C ARG A 267 -9.43 -13.92 3.30
N CYS A 268 -10.23 -13.93 2.25
CA CYS A 268 -9.86 -14.64 1.03
C CYS A 268 -8.68 -13.87 0.38
N GLU A 269 -7.68 -14.56 -0.13
CA GLU A 269 -6.57 -13.94 -0.85
C GLU A 269 -6.39 -14.66 -2.18
N ARG A 270 -6.27 -13.89 -3.27
CA ARG A 270 -6.03 -14.46 -4.60
C ARG A 270 -4.64 -15.08 -4.66
N HIS A 271 -4.52 -16.22 -5.33
CA HIS A 271 -3.24 -16.80 -5.67
C HIS A 271 -2.42 -15.82 -6.53
N SER A 272 -1.11 -15.83 -6.34
CA SER A 272 -0.19 -15.16 -7.26
C SER A 272 0.13 -16.14 -8.39
N VAL A 273 0.00 -15.70 -9.64
CA VAL A 273 0.31 -16.52 -10.82
C VAL A 273 1.28 -15.73 -11.68
N LYS A 274 2.46 -16.28 -11.95
CA LYS A 274 3.49 -15.62 -12.76
C LYS A 274 4.14 -16.59 -13.72
N SER A 275 4.53 -16.10 -14.90
CA SER A 275 5.36 -16.88 -15.84
C SER A 275 6.83 -16.44 -15.79
N ASP A 276 7.09 -15.18 -15.45
CA ASP A 276 8.43 -14.62 -15.34
C ASP A 276 8.46 -13.43 -14.35
N GLU A 277 9.64 -13.06 -13.85
CA GLU A 277 9.85 -11.96 -12.91
C GLU A 277 11.20 -11.28 -13.18
N ALA A 278 11.20 -9.94 -13.22
CA ALA A 278 12.42 -9.14 -13.28
C ALA A 278 12.53 -8.19 -12.09
N ARG A 279 13.74 -8.05 -11.53
CA ARG A 279 14.06 -7.06 -10.50
C ARG A 279 15.15 -6.13 -11.02
N LEU A 280 14.84 -4.85 -11.07
CA LEU A 280 15.67 -3.84 -11.72
C LEU A 280 15.97 -2.71 -10.75
N SER A 281 17.20 -2.19 -10.81
CA SER A 281 17.59 -0.93 -10.18
C SER A 281 17.85 0.08 -11.28
N LEU A 282 17.06 1.15 -11.33
CA LEU A 282 17.05 2.11 -12.43
C LEU A 282 17.28 3.51 -11.88
N GLU A 283 17.99 4.34 -12.64
CA GLU A 283 18.05 5.78 -12.40
C GLU A 283 16.83 6.44 -13.05
N VAL A 284 16.27 7.45 -12.38
CA VAL A 284 15.13 8.19 -12.91
C VAL A 284 15.67 9.40 -13.69
N GLU A 285 15.33 9.48 -14.97
CA GLU A 285 15.70 10.61 -15.82
C GLU A 285 14.58 11.65 -15.80
N GLY A 286 14.79 12.73 -15.05
CA GLY A 286 13.76 13.73 -14.77
C GLY A 286 12.64 13.11 -13.93
N GLU A 287 11.46 12.91 -14.53
CA GLU A 287 10.30 12.24 -13.93
C GLU A 287 9.97 10.92 -14.61
N SER A 288 10.85 10.41 -15.48
CA SER A 288 10.55 9.25 -16.33
C SER A 288 11.45 8.07 -16.03
N VAL A 289 10.88 6.88 -16.13
CA VAL A 289 11.61 5.61 -16.07
C VAL A 289 11.16 4.71 -17.22
N SER A 290 12.14 4.07 -17.86
CA SER A 290 11.92 3.07 -18.91
C SER A 290 12.56 1.76 -18.49
N PHE A 291 11.90 0.63 -18.78
CA PHE A 291 12.38 -0.68 -18.37
C PHE A 291 11.91 -1.79 -19.32
N PRO A 292 12.67 -2.88 -19.48
CA PRO A 292 12.20 -4.04 -20.20
C PRO A 292 11.04 -4.71 -19.44
N MET A 293 10.03 -5.20 -20.17
CA MET A 293 8.93 -5.94 -19.57
C MET A 293 9.07 -7.45 -19.82
N PRO A 294 8.95 -8.28 -18.77
CA PRO A 294 8.95 -9.72 -18.95
C PRO A 294 7.71 -10.17 -19.73
N TYR A 295 7.82 -11.35 -20.34
CA TYR A 295 6.76 -11.97 -21.12
C TYR A 295 6.78 -13.49 -20.92
N PRO A 296 5.63 -14.18 -21.06
CA PRO A 296 5.59 -15.62 -20.93
C PRO A 296 6.46 -16.30 -21.99
N LYS A 297 7.29 -17.28 -21.58
CA LYS A 297 8.24 -17.96 -22.49
C LYS A 297 7.57 -18.66 -23.66
N PHE A 298 6.33 -19.10 -23.46
CA PHE A 298 5.53 -19.77 -24.49
C PHE A 298 4.84 -18.80 -25.45
N ALA A 299 4.70 -17.51 -25.10
CA ALA A 299 3.96 -16.57 -25.93
C ALA A 299 4.67 -16.35 -27.28
N GLU A 300 3.94 -16.23 -28.38
CA GLU A 300 4.54 -15.78 -29.65
C GLU A 300 4.87 -14.27 -29.61
N ARG A 301 5.85 -13.83 -30.41
CA ARG A 301 6.23 -12.41 -30.49
C ARG A 301 5.05 -11.50 -30.87
N PHE A 302 4.32 -11.88 -31.91
CA PHE A 302 3.13 -11.17 -32.38
C PHE A 302 1.91 -12.08 -32.25
N GLY A 303 0.91 -11.66 -31.47
CA GLY A 303 -0.35 -12.40 -31.28
C GLY A 303 -1.56 -11.58 -31.72
N GLY A 304 -2.68 -12.24 -32.00
CA GLY A 304 -3.92 -11.58 -32.42
C GLY A 304 -4.75 -11.00 -31.28
N GLY A 305 -4.57 -11.52 -30.06
CA GLY A 305 -5.29 -11.08 -28.88
C GLY A 305 -4.84 -9.71 -28.37
N ARG A 306 -5.81 -8.94 -27.87
CA ARG A 306 -5.58 -7.71 -27.11
C ARG A 306 -5.24 -8.09 -25.65
N TYR A 307 -4.34 -7.35 -24.99
CA TYR A 307 -4.02 -7.58 -23.57
C TYR A 307 -3.70 -9.06 -23.26
N ARG A 308 -2.71 -9.61 -23.96
CA ARG A 308 -2.37 -11.04 -23.88
C ARG A 308 -1.89 -11.42 -22.49
N TRP A 309 -1.08 -10.57 -21.86
CA TRP A 309 -0.65 -10.74 -20.48
C TRP A 309 -0.56 -9.38 -19.77
N ALA A 310 -0.42 -9.46 -18.45
CA ALA A 310 -0.28 -8.31 -17.59
C ALA A 310 1.08 -8.31 -16.90
N ASN A 311 1.74 -7.16 -16.88
CA ASN A 311 2.95 -6.91 -16.12
C ASN A 311 2.60 -6.08 -14.89
N VAL A 312 2.82 -6.63 -13.70
CA VAL A 312 2.57 -5.93 -12.43
C VAL A 312 3.86 -5.29 -11.94
N VAL A 313 3.89 -3.96 -11.95
CA VAL A 313 5.05 -3.17 -11.55
C VAL A 313 4.92 -2.72 -10.10
N ASN A 314 5.89 -3.09 -9.27
CA ASN A 314 6.01 -2.63 -7.88
C ASN A 314 7.27 -1.75 -7.76
N LEU A 315 7.06 -0.47 -7.45
CA LEU A 315 8.12 0.52 -7.36
C LEU A 315 8.52 0.79 -5.90
N SER A 316 9.82 0.98 -5.69
CA SER A 316 10.38 1.48 -4.43
C SER A 316 11.56 2.41 -4.73
N ALA A 317 11.76 3.40 -3.86
CA ALA A 317 12.88 4.34 -3.99
C ALA A 317 14.05 3.92 -3.09
N HIS A 318 15.26 3.94 -3.65
CA HIS A 318 16.49 3.81 -2.87
C HIS A 318 16.87 5.17 -2.29
N GLY A 319 16.60 5.37 -1.00
CA GLY A 319 16.91 6.62 -0.31
C GLY A 319 15.80 7.65 -0.46
N PRO A 320 16.11 8.94 -0.33
CA PRO A 320 15.10 9.96 -0.39
C PRO A 320 14.51 10.19 -1.76
N SER A 321 13.18 10.29 -1.81
CA SER A 321 12.46 10.66 -3.00
C SER A 321 11.19 11.40 -2.61
N ASP A 322 10.87 12.45 -3.36
CA ASP A 322 9.60 13.15 -3.34
C ASP A 322 8.59 12.55 -4.33
N MET A 323 8.95 11.47 -5.01
CA MET A 323 8.14 10.80 -6.02
C MET A 323 6.89 10.15 -5.43
N ALA A 324 5.79 10.25 -6.17
CA ALA A 324 4.55 9.57 -5.88
C ALA A 324 4.63 8.10 -6.30
N LEU A 325 4.96 7.23 -5.35
CA LEU A 325 5.01 5.77 -5.55
C LEU A 325 3.78 5.03 -5.01
N CYS A 326 2.92 5.73 -4.28
CA CYS A 326 1.69 5.20 -3.69
C CYS A 326 0.52 6.03 -4.21
N TYR A 327 -0.47 5.38 -4.82
CA TYR A 327 -1.69 6.01 -5.32
C TYR A 327 -2.91 5.23 -4.85
N PRO A 328 -4.06 5.90 -4.61
CA PRO A 328 -5.35 5.22 -4.51
C PRO A 328 -5.61 4.40 -5.77
N SER A 329 -6.34 3.29 -5.64
CA SER A 329 -6.66 2.50 -6.82
C SER A 329 -7.51 3.29 -7.82
N ASN A 330 -7.32 3.00 -9.11
CA ASN A 330 -8.06 3.63 -10.21
C ASN A 330 -9.00 2.65 -10.92
N ILE A 331 -9.37 1.59 -10.22
CA ILE A 331 -10.18 0.47 -10.74
C ILE A 331 -11.55 0.93 -11.23
N GLU A 332 -12.16 1.90 -10.56
CA GLU A 332 -13.47 2.46 -10.95
C GLU A 332 -13.35 3.58 -12.01
N ASP A 333 -12.20 4.25 -12.09
CA ASP A 333 -11.99 5.38 -12.98
C ASP A 333 -10.50 5.58 -13.32
N ARG A 334 -10.15 5.16 -14.54
CA ARG A 334 -8.80 5.10 -15.09
C ARG A 334 -8.26 6.43 -15.60
N THR A 335 -9.04 7.53 -15.49
CA THR A 335 -8.58 8.86 -15.92
C THR A 335 -7.54 9.47 -14.99
N PHE A 336 -7.22 8.83 -13.86
CA PHE A 336 -6.13 9.24 -12.97
C PHE A 336 -5.56 7.99 -12.30
N PRO A 337 -4.24 7.91 -12.05
CA PRO A 337 -3.21 8.87 -12.43
C PRO A 337 -2.75 8.74 -13.89
N HIS A 338 -2.20 9.81 -14.44
CA HIS A 338 -1.64 9.84 -15.81
C HIS A 338 -0.15 9.52 -15.79
N LEU A 339 0.18 8.24 -15.59
CA LEU A 339 1.56 7.78 -15.38
C LEU A 339 2.26 7.29 -16.64
N ALA A 340 1.64 7.35 -17.83
CA ALA A 340 2.27 6.90 -19.06
C ALA A 340 1.91 7.82 -20.23
N MET A 341 2.71 7.77 -21.29
CA MET A 341 2.41 8.44 -22.56
C MET A 341 1.50 7.54 -23.41
N GLY A 342 0.39 8.09 -23.92
CA GLY A 342 -0.55 7.36 -24.79
C GLY A 342 -1.94 7.17 -24.17
N GLN A 343 -2.76 6.33 -24.82
CA GLN A 343 -4.14 6.06 -24.41
C GLN A 343 -4.29 4.93 -23.39
N GLN A 344 -3.20 4.19 -23.11
CA GLN A 344 -3.14 3.18 -22.05
C GLN A 344 -2.27 3.70 -20.89
N GLY A 345 -2.91 4.26 -19.86
CA GLY A 345 -2.26 4.46 -18.57
C GLY A 345 -2.24 3.15 -17.77
N PRO A 346 -1.37 3.00 -16.76
CA PRO A 346 -1.38 1.82 -15.91
C PRO A 346 -2.66 1.74 -15.08
N ILE A 347 -3.10 0.52 -14.82
CA ILE A 347 -4.14 0.24 -13.83
C ILE A 347 -3.45 0.19 -12.47
N VAL A 348 -3.76 1.14 -11.60
CA VAL A 348 -3.26 1.19 -10.22
C VAL A 348 -4.17 0.30 -9.38
N SER A 349 -3.65 -0.85 -8.98
CA SER A 349 -4.32 -1.83 -8.12
C SER A 349 -3.55 -2.01 -6.80
N ARG A 350 -4.11 -2.82 -5.90
CA ARG A 350 -3.45 -3.27 -4.68
C ARG A 350 -2.30 -4.25 -4.95
N GLU A 351 -2.26 -4.88 -6.11
CA GLU A 351 -1.20 -5.79 -6.53
C GLU A 351 0.05 -5.02 -7.01
N GLY A 352 -0.17 -3.86 -7.62
CA GLY A 352 0.86 -2.99 -8.18
C GLY A 352 0.29 -2.11 -9.30
N TRP A 353 1.16 -1.55 -10.12
CA TRP A 353 0.75 -0.84 -11.34
C TRP A 353 0.76 -1.83 -12.49
N VAL A 354 -0.43 -2.13 -13.02
CA VAL A 354 -0.61 -3.13 -14.07
C VAL A 354 -0.50 -2.47 -15.44
N LEU A 355 0.42 -3.00 -16.25
CA LEU A 355 0.60 -2.66 -17.66
C LEU A 355 0.15 -3.87 -18.50
N LEU A 356 -0.72 -3.62 -19.48
CA LEU A 356 -1.28 -4.68 -20.32
C LEU A 356 -0.52 -4.77 -21.64
N GLU A 357 -0.06 -5.97 -21.98
CA GLU A 357 0.85 -6.17 -23.08
C GLU A 357 0.23 -6.92 -24.26
N HIS A 358 0.78 -6.65 -25.45
CA HIS A 358 0.34 -7.24 -26.71
C HIS A 358 1.46 -8.03 -27.41
N TYR A 359 2.71 -7.63 -27.22
CA TYR A 359 3.86 -8.15 -27.97
C TYR A 359 5.03 -8.43 -27.04
N GLN A 360 5.88 -9.40 -27.41
CA GLN A 360 7.15 -9.60 -26.72
C GLN A 360 8.09 -8.41 -26.94
N GLU A 361 9.09 -8.30 -26.07
CA GLU A 361 10.16 -7.29 -26.15
C GLU A 361 9.65 -5.84 -26.09
N SER A 362 8.45 -5.62 -25.55
CA SER A 362 7.96 -4.29 -25.25
C SER A 362 8.73 -3.66 -24.08
N SER A 363 8.84 -2.33 -24.10
CA SER A 363 9.42 -1.54 -23.04
C SER A 363 8.35 -0.80 -22.28
N GLY A 364 8.35 -0.95 -20.96
CA GLY A 364 7.50 -0.20 -20.06
C GLY A 364 8.04 1.21 -19.92
N TYR A 365 7.15 2.19 -19.94
CA TYR A 365 7.49 3.59 -19.70
C TYR A 365 6.52 4.18 -18.68
N LEU A 366 7.07 4.76 -17.61
CA LEU A 366 6.31 5.41 -16.56
C LEU A 366 6.83 6.82 -16.31
N ARG A 367 5.91 7.78 -16.18
CA ARG A 367 6.15 9.11 -15.65
C ARG A 367 5.67 9.17 -14.21
N ILE A 368 6.59 9.40 -13.29
CA ILE A 368 6.35 9.42 -11.85
C ILE A 368 6.38 10.87 -11.38
N GLU A 369 5.20 11.41 -11.09
CA GLU A 369 5.04 12.78 -10.58
C GLU A 369 5.60 12.93 -9.16
N SER A 370 5.85 14.16 -8.72
CA SER A 370 6.06 14.46 -7.30
C SER A 370 4.79 14.19 -6.49
N GLY A 371 4.93 13.87 -5.20
CA GLY A 371 3.80 13.63 -4.29
C GLY A 371 2.86 14.83 -4.17
N THR A 372 3.40 16.06 -4.25
CA THR A 372 2.60 17.28 -4.25
C THR A 372 1.75 17.39 -5.51
N GLU A 373 2.32 17.15 -6.69
CA GLU A 373 1.55 17.19 -7.93
C GLU A 373 0.47 16.12 -7.96
N ALA A 374 0.82 14.88 -7.61
CA ALA A 374 -0.10 13.75 -7.58
C ALA A 374 -1.32 14.02 -6.68
N ILE A 375 -1.09 14.47 -5.44
CA ILE A 375 -2.18 14.78 -4.49
C ILE A 375 -3.02 15.97 -4.98
N CYS A 376 -2.39 17.03 -5.50
CA CYS A 376 -3.14 18.18 -6.02
C CYS A 376 -4.05 17.82 -7.20
N ARG A 377 -3.58 16.96 -8.12
CA ARG A 377 -4.35 16.49 -9.27
C ARG A 377 -5.50 15.58 -8.83
N TRP A 378 -5.27 14.70 -7.87
CA TRP A 378 -6.32 13.86 -7.28
C TRP A 378 -7.39 14.70 -6.58
N LEU A 379 -7.00 15.68 -5.75
CA LEU A 379 -7.94 16.60 -5.10
C LEU A 379 -8.78 17.38 -6.13
N LYS A 380 -8.14 17.85 -7.21
CA LYS A 380 -8.84 18.53 -8.30
C LYS A 380 -9.89 17.63 -8.97
N LYS A 381 -9.58 16.34 -9.16
CA LYS A 381 -10.54 15.34 -9.68
C LYS A 381 -11.72 15.12 -8.73
N LYS A 382 -11.51 15.32 -7.42
CA LYS A 382 -12.58 15.32 -6.40
C LYS A 382 -13.27 16.68 -6.22
N GLY A 383 -13.01 17.66 -7.09
CA GLY A 383 -13.64 18.98 -7.04
C GLY A 383 -13.01 19.97 -6.05
N ILE A 384 -11.81 19.69 -5.54
CA ILE A 384 -11.09 20.54 -4.59
C ILE A 384 -9.85 21.12 -5.26
N GLU A 385 -9.80 22.44 -5.44
CA GLU A 385 -8.59 23.12 -5.89
C GLU A 385 -7.55 23.11 -4.76
N ALA A 386 -6.32 22.69 -5.06
CA ALA A 386 -5.22 22.64 -4.12
C ALA A 386 -3.98 23.35 -4.67
N LYS A 387 -3.31 24.16 -3.84
CA LYS A 387 -2.05 24.84 -4.18
C LYS A 387 -1.10 24.86 -2.98
N PRO A 388 0.23 24.65 -3.18
CA PRO A 388 1.20 24.75 -2.09
C PRO A 388 1.15 26.11 -1.38
N SER A 389 1.09 26.09 -0.05
CA SER A 389 1.12 27.29 0.79
C SER A 389 2.55 27.81 1.02
N SER A 390 2.71 29.00 1.59
CA SER A 390 4.04 29.55 1.89
C SER A 390 4.75 28.72 2.95
N ALA A 391 4.06 28.40 4.05
CA ALA A 391 4.55 27.51 5.10
C ALA A 391 4.84 26.10 4.53
N GLY A 392 3.97 25.61 3.65
CA GLY A 392 4.16 24.36 2.93
C GLY A 392 5.46 24.29 2.12
N ARG A 393 5.83 25.37 1.43
CA ARG A 393 7.10 25.44 0.69
C ARG A 393 8.31 25.38 1.63
N ILE A 394 8.24 26.01 2.79
CA ILE A 394 9.32 25.96 3.80
C ILE A 394 9.48 24.52 4.32
N ALA A 395 8.37 23.84 4.62
CA ALA A 395 8.38 22.45 5.05
C ALA A 395 8.91 21.51 3.95
N SER A 396 8.50 21.69 2.69
CA SER A 396 9.01 20.92 1.55
C SER A 396 10.54 21.06 1.41
N GLN A 397 11.05 22.30 1.48
CA GLN A 397 12.50 22.55 1.43
C GLN A 397 13.22 21.96 2.63
N MET A 398 12.59 21.93 3.81
CA MET A 398 13.17 21.30 5.00
C MET A 398 13.34 19.78 4.80
N VAL A 399 12.31 19.11 4.29
CA VAL A 399 12.37 17.67 3.95
C VAL A 399 13.46 17.40 2.91
N GLU A 400 13.53 18.21 1.85
CA GLU A 400 14.54 18.12 0.80
C GLU A 400 15.97 18.28 1.37
N LYS A 401 16.21 19.28 2.24
CA LYS A 401 17.53 19.49 2.87
C LYS A 401 17.93 18.38 3.83
N LEU A 402 16.97 17.73 4.50
CA LEU A 402 17.23 16.54 5.30
C LEU A 402 17.62 15.33 4.43
N ALA A 403 17.55 15.47 3.11
CA ALA A 403 17.57 14.42 2.11
C ALA A 403 16.32 13.55 2.26
N SER A 404 16.10 12.84 3.37
CA SER A 404 14.92 11.96 3.58
C SER A 404 14.19 12.20 4.90
N LEU A 405 12.93 11.76 4.97
CA LEU A 405 12.21 11.64 6.25
C LEU A 405 12.92 10.70 7.24
N ARG A 406 13.66 9.70 6.75
CA ARG A 406 14.47 8.82 7.63
C ARG A 406 15.63 9.55 8.30
N ALA A 407 16.13 10.62 7.67
CA ALA A 407 17.21 11.46 8.15
C ALA A 407 16.72 12.63 9.04
N ALA A 408 15.41 12.75 9.27
CA ALA A 408 14.83 13.72 10.20
C ALA A 408 15.23 13.48 11.67
N ASP A 409 15.88 12.34 11.99
CA ASP A 409 16.52 12.11 13.29
C ASP A 409 17.45 13.26 13.68
N LEU A 410 18.04 13.98 12.72
CA LEU A 410 18.84 15.19 13.02
C LEU A 410 18.06 16.22 13.83
N ILE A 411 16.77 16.41 13.54
CA ILE A 411 15.92 17.40 14.18
C ILE A 411 14.95 16.80 15.19
N ALA A 412 14.87 15.47 15.33
CA ALA A 412 14.03 14.75 16.29
C ALA A 412 14.56 14.85 17.73
N ASP A 413 14.84 16.06 18.20
CA ASP A 413 15.24 16.38 19.57
C ASP A 413 14.81 17.80 19.92
N LYS A 414 14.16 17.93 21.09
CA LYS A 414 13.60 19.20 21.57
C LYS A 414 14.67 20.28 21.71
N ASP A 415 15.82 19.96 22.31
CA ASP A 415 16.88 20.95 22.56
C ASP A 415 17.51 21.42 21.24
N THR A 416 17.62 20.52 20.26
CA THR A 416 18.07 20.83 18.90
C THR A 416 17.15 21.82 18.21
N ILE A 417 15.83 21.56 18.16
CA ILE A 417 14.88 22.48 17.53
C ILE A 417 14.88 23.84 18.24
N GLN A 418 14.92 23.84 19.58
CA GLN A 418 14.99 25.09 20.34
C GLN A 418 16.27 25.89 20.06
N LEU A 419 17.41 25.22 19.85
CA LEU A 419 18.66 25.88 19.47
C LEU A 419 18.58 26.44 18.06
N LEU A 420 18.08 25.66 17.10
CA LEU A 420 17.90 26.10 15.71
C LEU A 420 16.98 27.32 15.65
N ASN A 421 15.82 27.29 16.31
CA ASN A 421 14.89 28.42 16.36
C ASN A 421 15.48 29.65 17.07
N LYS A 422 16.33 29.48 18.08
CA LYS A 422 17.04 30.61 18.71
C LYS A 422 18.05 31.27 17.76
N MET A 423 18.58 30.50 16.81
CA MET A 423 19.51 30.96 15.78
C MET A 423 18.81 31.50 14.53
N ALA A 424 17.52 31.18 14.33
CA ALA A 424 16.70 31.69 13.23
C ALA A 424 16.53 33.21 13.29
N MET A 425 16.06 33.79 12.19
CA MET A 425 15.71 35.21 12.10
C MET A 425 14.68 35.56 13.18
N GLN A 426 14.73 36.80 13.65
CA GLN A 426 13.79 37.27 14.67
C GLN A 426 12.85 38.29 14.07
N GLU A 427 11.56 38.15 14.33
CA GLU A 427 10.57 39.17 14.00
C GLU A 427 10.19 39.94 15.25
N ARG A 428 10.09 41.27 15.12
CA ARG A 428 9.42 42.12 16.11
C ARG A 428 8.31 42.88 15.44
N THR A 429 7.10 42.60 15.88
CA THR A 429 5.90 43.35 15.49
C THR A 429 5.71 44.51 16.46
N SER A 430 5.66 45.75 15.94
CA SER A 430 5.33 46.92 16.72
C SER A 430 3.91 47.37 16.38
N ASN A 431 3.02 47.39 17.39
CA ASN A 431 1.69 47.96 17.27
C ASN A 431 1.77 49.47 17.55
N SER A 432 1.80 50.28 16.50
CA SER A 432 1.46 51.71 16.60
C SER A 432 0.18 51.96 15.82
N LYS A 433 -0.69 52.81 16.37
CA LYS A 433 -2.06 53.09 15.90
C LYS A 433 -2.11 53.12 14.35
N SER A 434 -2.84 52.14 13.80
CA SER A 434 -3.18 51.91 12.38
C SER A 434 -2.13 51.43 11.38
N THR A 435 -0.93 50.98 11.79
CA THR A 435 -0.01 50.30 10.84
C THR A 435 0.74 49.14 11.52
N PHE A 436 0.55 47.92 11.01
CA PHE A 436 1.35 46.76 11.41
C PHE A 436 2.72 46.84 10.73
N ASN A 437 3.77 47.17 11.48
CA ASN A 437 5.14 47.12 11.00
C ASN A 437 5.87 45.93 11.65
N THR A 438 6.13 44.90 10.85
CA THR A 438 6.99 43.77 11.22
C THR A 438 8.42 44.09 10.80
N LYS A 439 9.35 44.14 11.76
CA LYS A 439 10.79 44.25 11.48
C LYS A 439 11.46 42.89 11.66
N THR A 440 12.12 42.42 10.61
CA THR A 440 12.97 41.21 10.62
C THR A 440 14.40 41.59 11.02
N PHE A 441 15.01 40.76 11.86
CA PHE A 441 16.38 40.89 12.33
C PHE A 441 17.16 39.62 11.97
N GLU A 442 18.46 39.78 11.72
CA GLU A 442 19.34 38.67 11.41
C GLU A 442 19.35 37.58 12.49
N GLY A 443 19.50 36.34 12.03
CA GLY A 443 19.61 35.18 12.89
C GLY A 443 20.85 35.20 13.78
N ARG A 444 20.67 34.69 15.01
CA ARG A 444 21.78 34.58 15.98
C ARG A 444 22.70 33.43 15.61
N THR A 445 23.93 33.52 16.10
CA THR A 445 24.94 32.46 15.96
C THR A 445 25.10 31.67 17.25
N ALA A 446 25.53 30.41 17.17
CA ALA A 446 25.92 29.62 18.33
C ALA A 446 27.38 29.18 18.22
N ASP A 447 28.11 29.26 19.34
CA ASP A 447 29.50 28.79 19.42
C ASP A 447 29.61 27.28 19.19
N THR A 448 30.74 26.84 18.63
CA THR A 448 31.02 25.41 18.39
C THR A 448 30.88 24.57 19.65
N GLY A 449 31.37 25.05 20.80
CA GLY A 449 31.30 24.32 22.07
C GLY A 449 29.86 23.94 22.48
N ARG A 450 28.89 24.82 22.23
CA ARG A 450 27.47 24.58 22.53
C ARG A 450 26.89 23.46 21.65
N TRP A 451 27.27 23.43 20.37
CA TRP A 451 26.87 22.35 19.47
C TRP A 451 27.51 21.02 19.87
N HIS A 452 28.81 21.01 20.22
CA HIS A 452 29.48 19.80 20.68
C HIS A 452 28.85 19.25 21.96
N GLU A 453 28.47 20.10 22.91
CA GLU A 453 27.77 19.70 24.13
C GLU A 453 26.41 19.05 23.82
N LEU A 454 25.62 19.68 22.94
CA LEU A 454 24.33 19.15 22.50
C LEU A 454 24.47 17.78 21.82
N ILE A 455 25.40 17.64 20.87
CA ILE A 455 25.67 16.37 20.19
C ILE A 455 26.14 15.29 21.17
N LYS A 456 27.03 15.64 22.11
CA LYS A 456 27.50 14.70 23.15
C LYS A 456 26.37 14.24 24.07
N LYS A 457 25.43 15.12 24.41
CA LYS A 457 24.22 14.76 25.18
C LYS A 457 23.36 13.77 24.41
N ARG A 458 23.13 14.02 23.12
CA ARG A 458 22.32 13.14 22.25
C ARG A 458 22.95 11.77 22.03
N ALA A 459 24.28 11.72 21.83
CA ALA A 459 25.01 10.48 21.65
C ALA A 459 24.91 9.50 22.85
N LYS A 460 24.64 10.00 24.06
CA LYS A 460 24.40 9.17 25.25
C LYS A 460 22.99 8.58 25.32
N ASN A 461 22.04 9.20 24.64
CA ASN A 461 20.60 8.93 24.79
C ASN A 461 19.98 8.23 23.57
N SER A 462 20.68 8.17 22.43
CA SER A 462 20.19 7.51 21.21
C SER A 462 20.69 6.07 21.10
N LEU A 463 19.78 5.15 20.76
CA LEU A 463 19.99 3.71 20.62
C LEU A 463 20.44 3.30 19.21
N ARG A 464 20.23 4.12 18.17
CA ARG A 464 20.47 3.72 16.75
C ARG A 464 21.26 4.71 15.92
N PHE A 465 21.01 6.02 16.06
CA PHE A 465 21.55 7.01 15.12
C PHE A 465 22.56 7.92 15.82
N ARG A 466 23.86 7.72 15.50
CA ARG A 466 24.90 8.65 15.93
C ARG A 466 24.81 9.92 15.11
N VAL A 467 24.06 10.89 15.63
CA VAL A 467 24.03 12.26 15.12
C VAL A 467 25.44 12.86 15.24
N SER A 468 25.95 13.46 14.17
CA SER A 468 27.19 14.23 14.19
C SER A 468 26.96 15.66 13.71
N LEU A 469 27.84 16.58 14.12
CA LEU A 469 27.78 17.97 13.67
C LEU A 469 28.02 18.11 12.16
N GLU A 470 28.85 17.23 11.61
CA GLU A 470 29.14 17.16 10.17
C GLU A 470 27.88 16.91 9.33
N GLN A 471 26.93 16.11 9.83
CA GLN A 471 25.66 15.87 9.15
C GLN A 471 24.79 17.13 9.04
N PHE A 472 24.86 18.05 10.00
CA PHE A 472 24.16 19.33 9.92
C PHE A 472 24.80 20.26 8.88
N THR A 473 26.13 20.26 8.79
CA THR A 473 26.85 21.12 7.84
C THR A 473 26.79 20.58 6.41
N SER A 474 26.95 19.27 6.20
CA SER A 474 26.90 18.65 4.86
C SER A 474 25.51 18.72 4.23
N ARG A 475 24.45 18.80 5.04
CA ARG A 475 23.06 19.01 4.62
C ARG A 475 22.67 20.49 4.51
N GLY A 476 23.60 21.42 4.76
CA GLY A 476 23.34 22.85 4.66
C GLY A 476 22.31 23.36 5.67
N ILE A 477 22.17 22.69 6.82
CA ILE A 477 21.36 23.15 7.96
C ILE A 477 22.12 24.22 8.73
N LEU A 478 23.43 24.00 8.92
CA LEU A 478 24.34 24.90 9.59
C LEU A 478 25.46 25.33 8.65
N LYS A 479 25.83 26.61 8.72
CA LYS A 479 27.00 27.16 8.05
C LYS A 479 28.02 27.62 9.10
N LEU A 480 29.26 27.20 8.92
CA LEU A 480 30.38 27.59 9.78
C LEU A 480 30.90 28.98 9.39
N GLY A 481 31.27 29.77 10.39
CA GLY A 481 31.87 31.08 10.20
C GLY A 481 32.63 31.58 11.44
N LEU A 482 33.22 32.77 11.30
CA LEU A 482 34.02 33.42 12.33
C LEU A 482 33.25 34.55 13.00
N GLY A 483 33.20 34.53 14.32
CA GLY A 483 32.69 35.63 15.13
C GLY A 483 33.78 36.66 15.46
N LEU A 484 33.63 37.89 15.00
CA LEU A 484 34.62 38.97 15.22
C LEU A 484 33.98 40.20 15.86
N ASN A 485 34.68 40.82 16.80
CA ASN A 485 34.26 42.10 17.37
C ASN A 485 34.83 43.24 16.52
N CYS A 486 33.97 44.16 16.08
CA CYS A 486 34.41 45.34 15.35
C CYS A 486 35.22 46.26 16.29
N PRO A 487 36.44 46.68 15.93
CA PRO A 487 37.24 47.59 16.74
C PRO A 487 36.64 49.01 16.81
N HIS A 488 35.80 49.38 15.84
CA HIS A 488 35.20 50.72 15.74
C HIS A 488 33.94 50.89 16.59
N CYS A 489 33.04 49.90 16.58
CA CYS A 489 31.75 49.98 17.26
C CYS A 489 31.54 48.91 18.34
N THR A 490 32.53 48.04 18.57
CA THR A 490 32.56 46.94 19.56
C THR A 490 31.50 45.85 19.37
N HIS A 491 30.63 45.95 18.36
CA HIS A 491 29.65 44.93 18.07
C HIS A 491 30.29 43.65 17.51
N SER A 492 29.71 42.51 17.90
CA SER A 492 30.06 41.21 17.35
C SER A 492 29.37 41.01 16.00
N ASN A 493 30.14 40.66 14.98
CA ASN A 493 29.71 40.30 13.64
C ASN A 493 30.01 38.81 13.40
N TRP A 494 29.38 38.23 12.40
CA TRP A 494 29.66 36.86 11.95
C TRP A 494 29.93 36.85 10.45
N TYR A 495 31.01 36.18 10.05
CA TYR A 495 31.39 36.05 8.65
C TYR A 495 31.44 34.57 8.29
N GLY A 496 30.68 34.16 7.28
CA GLY A 496 30.75 32.80 6.74
C GLY A 496 32.15 32.53 6.17
N LEU A 497 32.59 31.27 6.19
CA LEU A 497 33.92 30.89 5.68
C LEU A 497 34.20 31.33 4.23
N ASP A 498 33.16 31.44 3.42
CA ASP A 498 33.18 31.91 2.03
C ASP A 498 33.27 33.44 1.89
N GLY A 499 33.13 34.20 2.99
CA GLY A 499 33.20 35.66 3.03
C GLY A 499 34.24 36.20 4.02
N VAL A 500 35.07 35.35 4.62
CA VAL A 500 36.19 35.77 5.47
C VAL A 500 37.37 36.16 4.58
N ASP A 501 37.90 37.36 4.78
CA ASP A 501 39.10 37.87 4.11
C ASP A 501 40.02 38.59 5.13
N TYR A 502 41.22 38.99 4.71
CA TYR A 502 42.16 39.77 5.52
C TYR A 502 41.61 41.13 5.95
N THR A 503 40.65 41.67 5.18
CA THR A 503 39.90 42.89 5.51
C THR A 503 38.41 42.54 5.50
N VAL A 504 37.71 42.87 6.59
CA VAL A 504 36.28 42.58 6.74
C VAL A 504 35.50 43.86 7.02
N THR A 505 34.25 43.91 6.55
CA THR A 505 33.35 45.05 6.75
C THR A 505 32.36 44.78 7.86
N CYS A 506 32.29 45.65 8.87
CA CYS A 506 31.29 45.52 9.93
C CYS A 506 29.87 45.76 9.39
N GLU A 507 28.96 44.81 9.57
CA GLU A 507 27.56 44.88 9.10
C GLU A 507 26.76 46.02 9.74
N ARG A 508 27.25 46.58 10.86
CA ARG A 508 26.53 47.61 11.63
C ARG A 508 27.03 49.03 11.40
N CYS A 509 28.33 49.26 11.47
CA CYS A 509 28.89 50.60 11.24
C CYS A 509 29.46 50.78 9.83
N LEU A 510 29.44 49.73 9.01
CA LEU A 510 29.91 49.69 7.63
C LEU A 510 31.39 50.07 7.45
N LYS A 511 32.17 50.11 8.53
CA LYS A 511 33.61 50.36 8.49
C LYS A 511 34.37 49.06 8.30
N GLU A 512 35.39 49.12 7.45
CA GLU A 512 36.36 48.07 7.26
C GLU A 512 37.36 48.01 8.44
N PHE A 513 37.83 46.80 8.73
CA PHE A 513 38.92 46.56 9.66
C PHE A 513 39.66 45.28 9.30
N SER A 514 40.96 45.23 9.64
CA SER A 514 41.78 44.05 9.40
C SER A 514 41.37 42.90 10.32
N TYR A 515 41.32 41.71 9.76
CA TYR A 515 41.17 40.48 10.52
C TYR A 515 42.31 40.35 11.55
N PRO A 516 42.03 40.03 12.83
CA PRO A 516 43.06 39.94 13.86
C PRO A 516 43.92 38.67 13.69
N GLN A 517 45.01 38.78 12.92
CA GLN A 517 45.90 37.65 12.60
C GLN A 517 46.74 37.15 13.80
N GLY A 518 46.93 37.98 14.83
CA GLY A 518 47.77 37.68 15.99
C GLY A 518 47.02 37.35 17.30
N SER A 519 45.69 37.24 17.27
CA SER A 519 44.89 36.96 18.49
C SER A 519 44.87 35.48 18.86
N LYS A 520 44.59 35.17 20.14
CA LYS A 520 44.22 33.80 20.58
C LYS A 520 43.01 33.28 19.78
N GLU A 521 42.99 31.96 19.63
CA GLU A 521 42.14 31.11 18.77
C GLU A 521 40.88 31.74 18.15
N PRO A 522 40.62 31.48 16.85
CA PRO A 522 39.42 31.95 16.17
C PRO A 522 38.13 31.52 16.90
N ARG A 523 37.20 32.47 17.07
CA ARG A 523 35.88 32.21 17.66
C ARG A 523 34.93 31.64 16.60
N TRP A 524 35.01 30.35 16.40
CA TRP A 524 34.13 29.62 15.48
C TRP A 524 32.68 29.59 15.95
N LYS A 525 31.76 29.95 15.06
CA LYS A 525 30.32 29.91 15.32
C LYS A 525 29.56 29.39 14.10
N TYR A 526 28.43 28.75 14.38
CA TYR A 526 27.47 28.34 13.37
C TYR A 526 26.32 29.33 13.25
N ARG A 527 25.78 29.45 12.04
CA ARG A 527 24.51 30.13 11.71
C ARG A 527 23.59 29.13 11.01
N VAL A 528 22.28 29.19 11.25
CA VAL A 528 21.29 28.39 10.51
C VAL A 528 21.08 28.95 9.11
N THR A 529 20.76 28.09 8.15
CA THR A 529 20.60 28.46 6.74
C THR A 529 19.33 27.89 6.13
N GLY A 530 18.88 28.49 5.01
CA GLY A 530 17.74 28.03 4.23
C GLY A 530 16.44 27.96 5.06
N PRO A 531 15.63 26.90 4.94
CA PRO A 531 14.33 26.80 5.63
C PRO A 531 14.46 26.81 7.16
N PHE A 532 15.62 26.44 7.72
CA PHE A 532 15.88 26.44 9.16
C PHE A 532 16.14 27.84 9.73
N SER A 533 16.30 28.84 8.88
CA SER A 533 16.52 30.24 9.29
C SER A 533 15.22 31.05 9.43
N VAL A 534 14.09 30.49 9.00
CA VAL A 534 12.77 31.13 9.08
C VAL A 534 12.31 31.25 10.54
N PRO A 535 11.73 32.40 10.96
CA PRO A 535 11.27 32.62 12.33
C PRO A 535 10.14 31.67 12.75
N ASN A 536 9.76 31.74 14.03
CA ASN A 536 8.59 31.05 14.59
C ASN A 536 8.60 29.53 14.36
N PHE A 537 9.75 28.89 14.60
CA PHE A 537 9.97 27.47 14.33
C PHE A 537 9.76 27.11 12.87
N ALA A 538 10.31 27.93 11.97
CA ALA A 538 10.17 27.81 10.53
C ALA A 538 8.70 27.69 10.08
N GLU A 539 7.85 28.55 10.64
CA GLU A 539 6.39 28.55 10.40
C GLU A 539 5.73 27.16 10.62
N GLY A 540 6.22 26.39 11.59
CA GLY A 540 5.68 25.06 11.91
C GLY A 540 6.30 23.90 11.12
N ALA A 541 7.21 24.16 10.17
CA ALA A 541 7.84 23.13 9.33
C ALA A 541 8.52 22.00 10.10
N TYR A 542 9.08 22.27 11.30
CA TYR A 542 9.64 21.21 12.15
C TYR A 542 8.58 20.21 12.60
N ALA A 543 7.41 20.69 13.02
CA ALA A 543 6.32 19.85 13.50
C ALA A 543 5.74 18.99 12.36
N VAL A 544 5.54 19.61 11.19
CA VAL A 544 5.12 18.91 9.96
C VAL A 544 6.10 17.79 9.60
N THR A 545 7.40 18.12 9.52
CA THR A 545 8.45 17.16 9.14
C THR A 545 8.49 15.96 10.10
N LEU A 546 8.49 16.20 11.41
CA LEU A 546 8.51 15.11 12.40
C LEU A 546 7.23 14.27 12.41
N THR A 547 6.09 14.88 12.09
CA THR A 547 4.82 14.15 11.93
C THR A 547 4.90 13.19 10.76
N LEU A 548 5.34 13.66 9.59
CA LEU A 548 5.53 12.83 8.41
C LEU A 548 6.56 11.70 8.64
N THR A 549 7.66 12.01 9.34
CA THR A 549 8.65 10.99 9.75
C THR A 549 8.04 9.92 10.64
N THR A 550 7.15 10.29 11.56
CA THR A 550 6.48 9.31 12.43
C THR A 550 5.75 8.26 11.61
N PHE A 551 4.99 8.67 10.59
CA PHE A 551 4.30 7.74 9.69
C PHE A 551 5.25 7.00 8.75
N ALA A 552 6.23 7.69 8.15
CA ALA A 552 7.15 7.08 7.19
C ALA A 552 8.13 6.06 7.81
N LYS A 553 8.35 6.12 9.14
CA LYS A 553 9.42 5.36 9.80
C LYS A 553 9.05 4.85 11.18
N ASN A 554 8.56 5.70 12.09
CA ASN A 554 8.52 5.36 13.52
C ASN A 554 7.37 4.41 13.90
N LEU A 555 6.30 4.36 13.08
CA LEU A 555 5.21 3.40 13.24
C LEU A 555 5.56 1.99 12.73
N SER A 556 6.44 1.88 11.72
CA SER A 556 6.91 0.59 11.21
C SER A 556 8.40 0.64 10.83
N PRO A 557 9.33 0.54 11.81
CA PRO A 557 10.77 0.68 11.54
C PRO A 557 11.39 -0.44 10.71
N VAL A 558 10.65 -1.54 10.52
CA VAL A 558 11.07 -2.79 9.85
C VAL A 558 10.13 -3.14 8.68
N GLY A 559 9.01 -2.42 8.51
CA GLY A 559 8.05 -2.67 7.44
C GLY A 559 8.22 -1.69 6.28
N ASP A 560 7.94 -2.16 5.07
CA ASP A 560 7.81 -1.28 3.92
C ASP A 560 6.48 -0.50 4.01
N ILE A 561 6.53 0.80 3.74
CA ILE A 561 5.38 1.70 3.78
C ILE A 561 5.28 2.37 2.42
N GLY A 562 4.11 2.27 1.80
CA GLY A 562 3.75 3.05 0.63
C GLY A 562 3.21 4.40 1.11
N MET A 563 4.02 5.45 0.99
CA MET A 563 3.60 6.81 1.34
C MET A 563 3.86 7.76 0.19
N THR A 564 2.89 8.60 -0.12
CA THR A 564 3.02 9.71 -1.06
C THR A 564 2.45 10.94 -0.38
N MET A 565 3.23 12.02 -0.32
CA MET A 565 3.00 13.10 0.63
C MET A 565 3.14 14.48 -0.01
N THR A 566 2.61 15.47 0.69
CA THR A 566 2.76 16.89 0.41
C THR A 566 2.72 17.69 1.70
N THR A 567 3.36 18.86 1.69
CA THR A 567 3.43 19.78 2.83
C THR A 567 2.72 21.08 2.49
N GLY A 568 1.82 21.51 3.36
CA GLY A 568 1.10 22.79 3.34
C GLY A 568 0.31 23.04 2.06
N LEU A 569 -1.01 22.88 2.11
CA LEU A 569 -1.89 23.15 0.97
C LEU A 569 -2.96 24.18 1.31
N ASN A 570 -3.12 25.16 0.44
CA ASN A 570 -4.32 25.98 0.36
C ASN A 570 -5.37 25.22 -0.47
N LEU A 571 -6.45 24.84 0.20
CA LEU A 571 -7.57 24.10 -0.37
C LEU A 571 -8.77 25.03 -0.59
N LYS A 572 -9.45 24.85 -1.71
CA LYS A 572 -10.65 25.61 -2.06
C LYS A 572 -11.67 24.74 -2.80
N CYS A 573 -12.90 24.74 -2.34
CA CYS A 573 -14.09 24.26 -3.06
C CYS A 573 -15.27 25.18 -2.72
N ASP A 574 -16.47 24.86 -3.21
CA ASP A 574 -17.68 25.66 -2.94
C ASP A 574 -18.04 25.67 -1.44
N ALA A 575 -17.72 24.60 -0.71
CA ALA A 575 -18.04 24.46 0.71
C ALA A 575 -17.04 25.16 1.63
N PHE A 576 -15.76 25.28 1.25
CA PHE A 576 -14.74 25.87 2.11
C PHE A 576 -13.51 26.42 1.37
N GLN A 577 -12.81 27.33 2.05
CA GLN A 577 -11.45 27.75 1.71
C GLN A 577 -10.60 27.71 2.98
N ARG A 578 -9.61 26.80 3.03
CA ARG A 578 -8.83 26.49 4.23
C ARG A 578 -7.41 26.08 3.86
N GLU A 579 -6.48 26.36 4.76
CA GLU A 579 -5.13 25.79 4.71
C GLU A 579 -5.08 24.51 5.55
N ILE A 580 -4.27 23.54 5.12
CA ILE A 580 -3.87 22.37 5.91
C ILE A 580 -2.35 22.29 5.93
N ASP A 581 -1.77 21.80 7.03
CA ASP A 581 -0.31 21.77 7.20
C ASP A 581 0.37 20.65 6.41
N PHE A 582 -0.33 19.53 6.17
CA PHE A 582 0.17 18.42 5.34
C PHE A 582 -0.97 17.49 4.91
N ALA A 583 -0.70 16.74 3.84
CA ALA A 583 -1.53 15.62 3.41
C ALA A 583 -0.66 14.48 2.87
N PHE A 584 -1.15 13.25 2.98
CA PHE A 584 -0.49 12.10 2.37
C PHE A 584 -1.45 10.92 2.15
N TRP A 585 -1.14 10.09 1.17
CA TRP A 585 -1.65 8.72 1.11
C TRP A 585 -0.75 7.81 1.91
N TYR A 586 -1.36 6.96 2.73
CA TYR A 586 -0.65 6.01 3.58
C TYR A 586 -1.19 4.60 3.34
N ARG A 587 -0.27 3.71 2.98
CA ARG A 587 -0.53 2.28 2.83
C ARG A 587 0.60 1.51 3.50
N LYS A 588 0.24 0.53 4.32
CA LYS A 588 1.23 -0.44 4.79
C LYS A 588 1.52 -1.44 3.68
N GLU A 589 2.79 -1.70 3.39
CA GLU A 589 3.16 -2.80 2.52
C GLU A 589 3.43 -4.02 3.42
N ARG A 590 2.67 -5.11 3.23
CA ARG A 590 2.90 -6.36 3.95
C ARG A 590 3.73 -7.25 3.03
N MET A 591 4.86 -7.76 3.52
CA MET A 591 5.79 -8.57 2.70
C MET A 591 5.16 -9.81 2.03
N LEU A 592 4.05 -10.33 2.56
CA LEU A 592 3.45 -11.59 2.10
C LEU A 592 1.95 -11.49 1.76
N ASP A 593 1.30 -10.36 2.06
CA ASP A 593 -0.14 -10.17 1.85
C ASP A 593 -0.39 -9.11 0.76
N HIS A 594 -1.56 -9.14 0.15
CA HIS A 594 -2.03 -8.08 -0.75
C HIS A 594 -2.00 -6.70 -0.06
N LYS A 595 -1.56 -5.67 -0.79
CA LYS A 595 -1.51 -4.31 -0.24
C LYS A 595 -2.95 -3.83 0.02
N SER A 596 -3.18 -3.00 1.03
CA SER A 596 -4.52 -2.45 1.28
C SER A 596 -4.79 -1.23 0.39
N GLU A 597 -6.03 -0.75 0.33
CA GLU A 597 -6.24 0.61 -0.20
C GLU A 597 -5.48 1.63 0.66
N PRO A 598 -4.80 2.62 0.05
CA PRO A 598 -4.21 3.71 0.80
C PRO A 598 -5.27 4.57 1.48
N HIS A 599 -5.01 4.95 2.72
CA HIS A 599 -5.82 5.95 3.41
C HIS A 599 -5.34 7.35 3.02
N PHE A 600 -6.29 8.25 2.73
CA PHE A 600 -5.97 9.68 2.65
C PHE A 600 -5.92 10.26 4.06
N VAL A 601 -4.82 10.95 4.35
CA VAL A 601 -4.54 11.54 5.66
C VAL A 601 -4.30 13.03 5.48
N VAL A 602 -4.91 13.85 6.32
CA VAL A 602 -4.65 15.28 6.43
C VAL A 602 -4.44 15.66 7.88
N GLY A 603 -3.67 16.71 8.13
CA GLY A 603 -3.46 17.11 9.51
C GLY A 603 -2.95 18.51 9.74
N GLU A 604 -2.93 18.82 11.03
CA GLU A 604 -2.45 20.05 11.64
C GLU A 604 -1.28 19.73 12.56
N ALA A 605 -0.18 20.46 12.44
CA ALA A 605 1.04 20.28 13.23
C ALA A 605 1.50 21.59 13.86
N LYS A 606 1.50 21.65 15.19
CA LYS A 606 1.92 22.84 15.93
C LYS A 606 3.21 22.63 16.72
N SER A 607 3.93 23.73 16.93
CA SER A 607 5.20 23.75 17.67
C SER A 607 4.97 23.75 19.20
N PHE A 608 5.85 24.38 19.99
CA PHE A 608 5.88 24.27 21.46
C PHE A 608 4.92 25.21 22.23
N ALA A 609 3.86 25.73 21.61
CA ALA A 609 2.95 26.66 22.28
C ALA A 609 2.13 25.98 23.41
N GLU A 610 1.90 26.69 24.51
CA GLU A 610 1.11 26.18 25.65
C GLU A 610 -0.34 25.88 25.26
N GLU A 611 -0.94 26.77 24.47
CA GLU A 611 -2.23 26.61 23.79
C GLU A 611 -1.94 26.69 22.28
N ALA A 612 -1.64 25.54 21.69
CA ALA A 612 -1.19 25.41 20.33
C ALA A 612 -2.35 25.19 19.35
N ILE A 613 -3.37 24.43 19.77
CA ILE A 613 -4.50 24.05 18.92
C ILE A 613 -5.66 25.04 19.10
N GLU A 614 -6.09 25.65 18.00
CA GLU A 614 -7.22 26.55 17.95
C GLU A 614 -8.48 25.88 17.38
N LYS A 615 -9.64 26.48 17.62
CA LYS A 615 -10.92 25.99 17.08
C LYS A 615 -10.94 26.00 15.55
N GLY A 616 -10.34 27.04 14.95
CA GLY A 616 -10.27 27.20 13.49
C GLY A 616 -9.50 26.08 12.81
N ASP A 617 -8.40 25.63 13.42
CA ASP A 617 -7.59 24.50 12.94
C ASP A 617 -8.44 23.23 12.82
N LEU A 618 -9.21 22.90 13.87
CA LEU A 618 -10.05 21.70 13.87
C LEU A 618 -11.25 21.81 12.92
N GLU A 619 -11.81 23.01 12.76
CA GLU A 619 -12.88 23.28 11.79
C GLU A 619 -12.38 23.12 10.34
N ALA A 620 -11.12 23.44 10.05
CA ALA A 620 -10.51 23.21 8.75
C ALA A 620 -10.41 21.72 8.42
N LEU A 621 -9.87 20.91 9.34
CA LEU A 621 -9.82 19.46 9.21
C LEU A 621 -11.21 18.84 9.05
N GLN A 622 -12.18 19.31 9.85
CA GLN A 622 -13.56 18.85 9.79
C GLN A 622 -14.21 19.15 8.43
N ALA A 623 -13.91 20.30 7.81
CA ALA A 623 -14.43 20.66 6.50
C ALA A 623 -13.91 19.71 5.41
N VAL A 624 -12.60 19.41 5.41
CA VAL A 624 -12.01 18.46 4.45
C VAL A 624 -12.64 17.07 4.59
N ALA A 625 -12.78 16.55 5.81
CA ALA A 625 -13.34 15.22 6.05
C ALA A 625 -14.86 15.12 5.78
N ARG A 626 -15.58 16.24 5.64
CA ARG A 626 -16.97 16.23 5.17
C ARG A 626 -17.06 16.02 3.66
N GLU A 627 -16.19 16.69 2.90
CA GLU A 627 -16.12 16.53 1.44
C GLU A 627 -15.48 15.20 1.04
N LEU A 628 -14.58 14.67 1.86
CA LEU A 628 -13.88 13.40 1.64
C LEU A 628 -14.07 12.45 2.83
N PRO A 629 -15.23 11.76 2.94
CA PRO A 629 -15.47 10.78 4.01
C PRO A 629 -14.41 9.66 4.04
N GLY A 630 -14.08 9.19 5.24
CA GLY A 630 -13.03 8.17 5.46
C GLY A 630 -11.60 8.74 5.52
N THR A 631 -11.45 10.06 5.36
CA THR A 631 -10.16 10.75 5.60
C THR A 631 -9.74 10.60 7.06
N VAL A 632 -8.49 10.20 7.28
CA VAL A 632 -7.89 10.15 8.62
C VAL A 632 -7.35 11.54 8.96
N LEU A 633 -7.71 12.04 10.13
CA LEU A 633 -7.27 13.33 10.64
C LEU A 633 -6.11 13.14 11.61
N VAL A 634 -5.07 13.96 11.48
CA VAL A 634 -3.93 13.96 12.40
C VAL A 634 -3.81 15.34 13.05
N VAL A 635 -3.71 15.37 14.37
CA VAL A 635 -3.35 16.57 15.12
C VAL A 635 -2.08 16.30 15.90
N SER A 636 -1.02 17.06 15.63
CA SER A 636 0.28 16.85 16.25
C SER A 636 0.84 18.11 16.93
N VAL A 637 1.52 17.93 18.05
CA VAL A 637 2.16 19.02 18.80
C VAL A 637 3.56 18.63 19.28
N LEU A 638 4.51 19.56 19.26
CA LEU A 638 5.87 19.30 19.75
C LEU A 638 6.00 19.28 21.29
N LYS A 639 4.97 19.75 22.02
CA LYS A 639 4.92 19.64 23.49
C LYS A 639 4.52 18.22 23.91
N GLU A 640 4.81 17.85 25.15
CA GLU A 640 4.56 16.48 25.64
C GLU A 640 3.08 16.16 25.90
N ASN A 641 2.23 17.16 26.17
CA ASN A 641 0.83 16.94 26.53
C ASN A 641 -0.07 18.03 25.94
N PHE A 642 -1.31 17.68 25.62
CA PHE A 642 -2.38 18.64 25.32
C PHE A 642 -2.88 19.32 26.61
N SER A 643 -3.23 20.60 26.53
CA SER A 643 -3.87 21.34 27.62
C SER A 643 -5.33 20.91 27.81
N GLU A 644 -5.93 21.23 28.96
CA GLU A 644 -7.35 20.92 29.21
C GLU A 644 -8.32 21.67 28.27
N ARG A 645 -7.91 22.82 27.73
CA ARG A 645 -8.69 23.51 26.71
C ARG A 645 -8.61 22.77 25.37
N GLU A 646 -7.41 22.36 24.96
CA GLU A 646 -7.20 21.61 23.72
C GLU A 646 -7.91 20.25 23.77
N LYS A 647 -7.81 19.51 24.88
CA LYS A 647 -8.51 18.23 25.07
C LYS A 647 -10.02 18.36 24.85
N ARG A 648 -10.65 19.42 25.36
CA ARG A 648 -12.08 19.69 25.15
C ARG A 648 -12.44 20.00 23.70
N LEU A 649 -11.54 20.64 22.95
CA LEU A 649 -11.73 20.88 21.51
C LEU A 649 -11.57 19.57 20.72
N LEU A 650 -10.52 18.81 21.02
CA LEU A 650 -10.21 17.52 20.39
C LEU A 650 -11.30 16.48 20.66
N GLU A 651 -11.81 16.38 21.88
CA GLU A 651 -12.91 15.47 22.22
C GLU A 651 -14.14 15.70 21.33
N LYS A 652 -14.48 16.97 21.03
CA LYS A 652 -15.59 17.29 20.13
C LYS A 652 -15.34 16.79 18.72
N LEU A 653 -14.11 16.94 18.21
CA LEU A 653 -13.73 16.45 16.88
C LEU A 653 -13.75 14.92 16.83
N VAL A 654 -13.17 14.26 17.83
CA VAL A 654 -13.13 12.79 17.95
C VAL A 654 -14.53 12.19 17.95
N ARG A 655 -15.41 12.70 18.82
CA ARG A 655 -16.81 12.21 18.89
C ARG A 655 -17.59 12.49 17.60
N TRP A 656 -17.29 13.59 16.91
CA TRP A 656 -17.86 13.85 15.59
C TRP A 656 -17.36 12.86 14.52
N GLY A 657 -16.09 12.45 14.59
CA GLY A 657 -15.45 11.49 13.69
C GLY A 657 -15.91 10.03 13.89
N TRP A 658 -16.31 9.67 15.11
CA TRP A 658 -16.84 8.34 15.45
C TRP A 658 -18.19 7.99 14.82
N VAL A 659 -18.89 8.95 14.22
CA VAL A 659 -20.16 8.65 13.54
C VAL A 659 -19.89 7.70 12.38
N SER A 660 -20.58 6.56 12.34
CA SER A 660 -20.41 5.61 11.25
C SER A 660 -21.01 6.13 9.95
N VAL A 661 -20.24 6.04 8.88
CA VAL A 661 -20.64 6.29 7.49
C VAL A 661 -20.21 5.07 6.70
N GLU A 662 -21.15 4.40 6.03
CA GLU A 662 -20.88 3.18 5.24
C GLU A 662 -20.14 2.07 6.00
N GLY A 663 -20.41 1.93 7.31
CA GLY A 663 -19.82 0.86 8.14
C GLY A 663 -18.42 1.17 8.69
N ARG A 664 -17.85 2.34 8.42
CA ARG A 664 -16.57 2.79 8.98
C ARG A 664 -16.73 4.10 9.77
N MET A 665 -15.74 4.48 10.59
CA MET A 665 -15.72 5.83 11.19
C MET A 665 -15.72 6.89 10.08
N ARG A 666 -16.50 7.96 10.25
CA ARG A 666 -16.50 9.11 9.34
C ARG A 666 -15.08 9.66 9.14
N ALA A 667 -14.36 9.85 10.24
CA ALA A 667 -13.01 10.42 10.26
C ALA A 667 -12.26 9.99 11.53
N PRO A 668 -11.40 8.96 11.48
CA PRO A 668 -10.52 8.61 12.58
C PRO A 668 -9.57 9.78 12.90
N VAL A 669 -9.41 10.11 14.19
CA VAL A 669 -8.53 11.23 14.63
C VAL A 669 -7.34 10.68 15.40
N ILE A 670 -6.14 10.85 14.85
CA ILE A 670 -4.86 10.48 15.49
C ILE A 670 -4.29 11.71 16.18
N MET A 671 -3.84 11.53 17.42
CA MET A 671 -3.17 12.59 18.20
C MET A 671 -1.74 12.21 18.51
N LEU A 672 -0.80 13.08 18.17
CA LEU A 672 0.63 12.89 18.41
C LEU A 672 1.18 14.06 19.23
N THR A 673 2.01 13.76 20.23
CA THR A 673 2.71 14.74 21.04
C THR A 673 4.22 14.59 20.84
N GLY A 674 5.01 15.39 21.57
CA GLY A 674 6.46 15.22 21.62
C GLY A 674 6.90 13.81 22.04
N VAL A 675 6.05 13.01 22.69
CA VAL A 675 6.37 11.61 23.03
C VAL A 675 6.52 10.76 21.76
N GLU A 676 5.57 10.85 20.83
CA GLU A 676 5.63 10.12 19.56
C GLU A 676 6.59 10.77 18.55
N LEU A 677 6.57 12.10 18.45
CA LEU A 677 7.33 12.84 17.44
C LEU A 677 8.84 12.84 17.68
N PHE A 678 9.29 12.67 18.93
CA PHE A 678 10.71 12.54 19.29
C PHE A 678 11.13 11.08 19.59
N ALA A 679 10.34 10.10 19.15
CA ALA A 679 10.69 8.70 19.32
C ALA A 679 12.01 8.35 18.62
N ASP A 680 12.99 7.85 19.37
CA ASP A 680 14.34 7.54 18.86
C ASP A 680 14.37 6.27 17.98
N TRP A 681 13.50 5.29 18.26
CA TRP A 681 13.42 4.03 17.50
C TRP A 681 12.04 3.80 16.89
N SER A 682 11.02 3.72 17.74
CA SER A 682 9.63 3.50 17.35
C SER A 682 8.71 4.13 18.38
N VAL A 683 7.48 4.41 17.95
CA VAL A 683 6.42 4.87 18.85
C VAL A 683 6.17 3.84 19.96
N GLU A 684 6.20 2.55 19.64
CA GLU A 684 6.09 1.46 20.61
C GLU A 684 7.11 1.60 21.76
N LYS A 685 8.38 1.82 21.42
CA LYS A 685 9.46 1.94 22.40
C LYS A 685 9.34 3.22 23.21
N ALA A 686 8.95 4.33 22.58
CA ALA A 686 8.72 5.58 23.28
C ALA A 686 7.58 5.44 24.31
N TRP A 687 6.48 4.79 23.94
CA TRP A 687 5.36 4.49 24.83
C TRP A 687 5.78 3.58 26.00
N GLN A 688 6.53 2.50 25.72
CA GLN A 688 7.08 1.61 26.74
C GLN A 688 7.95 2.36 27.77
N GLN A 689 8.82 3.25 27.31
CA GLN A 689 9.72 4.02 28.18
C GLN A 689 8.99 5.09 28.99
N LYS A 690 7.93 5.70 28.43
CA LYS A 690 7.18 6.76 29.12
C LYS A 690 6.34 6.21 30.28
N GLY A 691 5.82 4.98 30.16
CA GLY A 691 4.96 4.37 31.17
C GLY A 691 3.52 4.93 31.13
N ALA A 692 2.69 4.63 32.14
CA ALA A 692 1.27 5.03 32.14
C ALA A 692 1.08 6.55 31.85
N PRO A 693 0.08 6.96 31.04
CA PRO A 693 -1.05 6.18 30.49
C PRO A 693 -0.74 5.36 29.21
N TYR A 694 0.52 5.41 28.75
CA TYR A 694 0.97 4.69 27.57
C TYR A 694 1.04 3.17 27.85
N PRO A 695 0.67 2.31 26.89
CA PRO A 695 0.64 0.87 27.10
C PRO A 695 2.05 0.28 27.24
N ALA A 696 2.24 -0.62 28.20
CA ALA A 696 3.51 -1.31 28.42
C ALA A 696 3.85 -2.30 27.29
N GLU A 697 2.85 -2.81 26.58
CA GLU A 697 3.00 -3.67 25.41
C GLU A 697 2.06 -3.19 24.30
N ALA A 698 2.49 -2.18 23.54
CA ALA A 698 1.74 -1.77 22.37
C ALA A 698 1.87 -2.84 21.28
N ARG A 699 0.78 -3.48 20.90
CA ARG A 699 0.80 -4.48 19.82
C ARG A 699 1.17 -3.79 18.51
N MET A 700 2.11 -4.35 17.76
CA MET A 700 2.45 -3.88 16.41
C MET A 700 1.24 -3.80 15.48
N SER A 701 0.20 -4.62 15.70
CA SER A 701 -1.06 -4.55 14.97
C SER A 701 -1.75 -3.19 15.14
N VAL A 702 -1.73 -2.61 16.34
CA VAL A 702 -2.35 -1.30 16.65
C VAL A 702 -1.62 -0.17 15.96
N LEU A 703 -0.28 -0.16 16.01
CA LEU A 703 0.53 0.89 15.37
C LEU A 703 0.46 0.85 13.85
N SER A 704 0.05 -0.30 13.29
CA SER A 704 0.05 -0.54 11.86
C SER A 704 -1.29 -0.37 11.17
N ASP A 705 -2.33 -0.03 11.93
CA ASP A 705 -3.69 0.24 11.47
C ASP A 705 -4.07 1.65 11.95
N LEU A 706 -4.40 2.55 11.02
CA LEU A 706 -4.62 3.96 11.36
C LEU A 706 -5.86 4.18 12.22
N GLU A 707 -6.88 3.33 12.12
CA GLU A 707 -8.09 3.44 12.93
C GLU A 707 -7.81 2.95 14.36
N LEU A 708 -7.10 1.83 14.51
CA LEU A 708 -6.66 1.37 15.83
C LEU A 708 -5.69 2.35 16.49
N LEU A 709 -4.76 2.92 15.72
CA LEU A 709 -3.85 3.95 16.19
C LEU A 709 -4.61 5.20 16.66
N ALA A 710 -5.64 5.62 15.90
CA ALA A 710 -6.50 6.72 16.30
C ALA A 710 -7.18 6.42 17.64
N MET A 711 -7.78 5.24 17.79
CA MET A 711 -8.43 4.82 19.03
C MET A 711 -7.46 4.79 20.22
N GLU A 712 -6.26 4.25 20.02
CA GLU A 712 -5.27 4.14 21.10
C GLU A 712 -4.73 5.51 21.51
N THR A 713 -4.46 6.41 20.56
CA THR A 713 -4.05 7.79 20.86
C THR A 713 -5.16 8.59 21.53
N GLN A 714 -6.44 8.35 21.19
CA GLN A 714 -7.60 8.92 21.89
C GLN A 714 -7.70 8.44 23.33
N ARG A 715 -7.47 7.16 23.58
CA ARG A 715 -7.42 6.59 24.93
C ARG A 715 -6.30 7.21 25.76
N ILE A 716 -5.10 7.33 25.18
CA ILE A 716 -3.91 7.86 25.86
C ILE A 716 -4.08 9.35 26.20
N HIS A 717 -4.46 10.17 25.22
CA HIS A 717 -4.39 11.63 25.35
C HIS A 717 -5.68 12.26 25.88
N LEU A 718 -6.83 11.62 25.68
CA LEU A 718 -8.15 12.12 26.10
C LEU A 718 -8.85 11.23 27.13
N GLY A 719 -8.38 10.01 27.36
CA GLY A 719 -9.08 9.05 28.23
C GLY A 719 -10.39 8.53 27.64
N LEU A 720 -10.55 8.61 26.32
CA LEU A 720 -11.77 8.21 25.61
C LEU A 720 -11.64 6.77 25.07
N ASP A 721 -12.67 5.96 25.30
CA ASP A 721 -12.77 4.61 24.75
C ASP A 721 -13.95 4.48 23.78
N TYR A 722 -13.64 4.19 22.52
CA TYR A 722 -14.63 4.08 21.44
C TYR A 722 -15.64 2.95 21.66
N TYR A 723 -15.17 1.77 22.10
CA TYR A 723 -16.03 0.61 22.30
C TYR A 723 -17.03 0.82 23.44
N SER A 724 -16.59 1.44 24.53
CA SER A 724 -17.46 1.87 25.63
C SER A 724 -18.53 2.84 25.14
N HIS A 725 -18.14 3.84 24.34
CA HIS A 725 -19.07 4.83 23.77
C HIS A 725 -20.15 4.17 22.87
N ILE A 726 -19.74 3.27 21.99
CA ILE A 726 -20.67 2.52 21.14
C ILE A 726 -21.60 1.64 22.00
N GLY A 727 -21.05 0.93 22.98
CA GLY A 727 -21.82 0.07 23.88
C GLY A 727 -22.86 0.83 24.71
N GLU A 728 -22.58 2.09 25.07
CA GLU A 728 -23.55 2.98 25.71
C GLU A 728 -24.66 3.40 24.74
N ARG A 729 -24.32 3.84 23.52
CA ARG A 729 -25.33 4.23 22.51
C ARG A 729 -26.25 3.08 22.15
N TYR A 730 -25.72 1.86 22.00
CA TYR A 730 -26.55 0.68 21.77
C TYR A 730 -27.48 0.36 22.96
N ARG A 731 -27.03 0.58 24.20
CA ARG A 731 -27.88 0.42 25.39
C ARG A 731 -28.99 1.46 25.43
N THR A 732 -28.69 2.72 25.13
CA THR A 732 -29.69 3.80 25.08
C THR A 732 -30.69 3.59 23.95
N ALA A 733 -30.25 3.18 22.76
CA ALA A 733 -31.12 2.92 21.62
C ALA A 733 -32.04 1.70 21.79
N LYS A 734 -31.72 0.76 22.71
CA LYS A 734 -32.62 -0.34 23.09
C LYS A 734 -33.67 0.06 24.14
N GLN A 735 -33.50 1.20 24.79
CA GLN A 735 -34.41 1.71 25.83
C GLN A 735 -35.43 2.72 25.29
N THR A 736 -35.18 3.28 24.10
CA THR A 736 -36.10 4.08 23.29
C THR A 736 -36.75 3.21 22.22
#